data_AF-A0A9D5LNC9-F1
#
_entry.id   AF-A0A9D5LNC9-F1
#
_cell.length_a   1.000
_cell.length_b   1.000
_cell.length_c   1.000
_cell.angle_alpha   90.00
_cell.angle_beta   90.00
_cell.angle_gamma   90.00
#
_symmetry.space_group_name_H-M   'P 1'
#
loop_
_entity.id
_entity.type
_entity.pdbx_description
1 polymer ?
#
loop_
_entity_poly.entity_id
_entity_poly.type
_entity_poly.pdbx_seq_one_letter_code
_entity_poly.pdbx_strand_id
1 'polypeptide(L)'
;MTTPKISVCMPMFNASRYLRECIDSILAQTFTDFEFLIADDGSTDNSVEIVESYTDPRIRLIRRPHDYIATLNCLLDEARGEYIARMDADDVMLPNRLQLQVDYMDANPEVDVLGGGMIQFGEMMENYLEFPEYISIVELIDKCPIAHPTVIIRQKTLKSLNLHYRPAFAYAEDYDLWVRMVKEGCIIRNLKERLIKYRLSDQQITSVHSDSQSHLTDKIQFDALRWYIDKSYELLEQDQAVVTSEKDLTVIIPFLNEGDEVLNTVRSIRKTADNQVEIIVINDCSTDNRDYGKELQPFDVRYYNNKMRLGAALSKEKGVRLCSTPYFIILDAHMRCYDTTWHNTIVDTLKANPNQLLCTNSRPLHIDKQTGKIEQSCNIPPSFGAHMTFTHDRYLPFVTWSILGSVIPLLKGSEIPCIYGAGYASSCNYWHSIGGLTGLIHYGCEEQYLSIKAWMNGGGCQLLPAVYLGHIYRKLNAIPFTLIGILHIYNYLILCESLFPISIRCLGNAILWRLARRQYFQALKIVRSIGRNHIASYNQYSAHNFQFILETNNVHHPDDVILTAIKQTEKDTIRQIIQFYSSTTSSGVCNGMLAGLITLIHYQANNPNNKEIKHLINTLLKRIPSAIRTTEVTFQDGLSGIGWGLIYLISNNLISESFHKELLLIDQIISEYPLTEVITTGFFNGIGGIIAYVATRLQFSVSTNTKHNLSESLLNFFDLRITEIMNNTDDYLTYNFALQYSMRESYNESNTISPRLDDIFMPLKVIPEYIENQLRGLNGYDGLFIKYLKFQKYETKQI
;
A
#
# COMPACT_ATOMS: atom_id res chain seq x y z
N MET A 1 -55.03 8.79 -10.03
CA MET A 1 -53.87 9.68 -9.81
C MET A 1 -52.76 9.17 -10.70
N THR A 2 -52.09 10.06 -11.44
CA THR A 2 -50.90 9.70 -12.21
C THR A 2 -49.78 9.35 -11.24
N THR A 3 -49.01 8.31 -11.55
CA THR A 3 -47.81 7.95 -10.78
C THR A 3 -46.80 9.09 -10.92
N PRO A 4 -46.30 9.70 -9.82
CA PRO A 4 -45.32 10.78 -9.92
C PRO A 4 -44.01 10.25 -10.52
N LYS A 5 -43.19 11.11 -11.14
CA LYS A 5 -41.87 10.69 -11.61
C LYS A 5 -40.91 10.44 -10.43
N ILE A 6 -40.98 11.27 -9.39
CA ILE A 6 -40.10 11.18 -8.20
C ILE A 6 -40.92 11.07 -6.91
N SER A 7 -40.48 10.23 -5.97
CA SER A 7 -40.82 10.34 -4.55
C SER A 7 -39.65 10.94 -3.79
N VAL A 8 -39.80 12.17 -3.29
CA VAL A 8 -38.84 12.76 -2.35
C VAL A 8 -39.13 12.21 -0.97
N CYS A 9 -38.18 11.51 -0.37
CA CYS A 9 -38.32 10.80 0.90
C CYS A 9 -37.47 11.45 2.00
N MET A 10 -38.13 11.95 3.04
CA MET A 10 -37.52 12.65 4.16
C MET A 10 -37.96 12.04 5.50
N PRO A 11 -37.07 11.34 6.23
CA PRO A 11 -37.30 11.02 7.63
C PRO A 11 -37.18 12.30 8.46
N MET A 12 -37.98 12.39 9.51
CA MET A 12 -38.05 13.58 10.35
C MET A 12 -38.10 13.16 11.82
N PHE A 13 -37.18 13.69 12.63
CA PHE A 13 -37.19 13.50 14.08
C PHE A 13 -36.73 14.80 14.76
N ASN A 14 -37.62 15.45 15.50
CA ASN A 14 -37.31 16.67 16.25
C ASN A 14 -36.60 17.77 15.41
N ALA A 15 -37.09 18.02 14.20
CA ALA A 15 -36.44 18.88 13.21
C ALA A 15 -36.99 20.33 13.17
N SER A 16 -37.86 20.71 14.10
CA SER A 16 -38.69 21.93 14.00
C SER A 16 -37.91 23.22 13.72
N ARG A 17 -36.65 23.29 14.17
CA ARG A 17 -35.77 24.45 13.98
C ARG A 17 -35.46 24.76 12.51
N TYR A 18 -35.27 23.74 11.68
CA TYR A 18 -34.80 23.88 10.29
C TYR A 18 -35.82 23.40 9.26
N LEU A 19 -36.85 22.70 9.71
CA LEU A 19 -37.81 22.01 8.85
C LEU A 19 -38.52 22.90 7.83
N ARG A 20 -38.88 24.14 8.16
CA ARG A 20 -39.52 25.06 7.20
C ARG A 20 -38.61 25.37 6.02
N GLU A 21 -37.35 25.70 6.28
CA GLU A 21 -36.36 25.99 5.23
C GLU A 21 -36.14 24.77 4.34
N CYS A 22 -36.07 23.56 4.94
CA CYS A 22 -35.97 22.31 4.20
C CYS A 22 -37.19 22.09 3.29
N ILE A 23 -38.41 22.12 3.85
CA ILE A 23 -39.66 21.94 3.08
C ILE A 23 -39.76 22.97 1.95
N ASP A 24 -39.55 24.25 2.24
CA ASP A 24 -39.63 25.34 1.26
C ASP A 24 -38.65 25.10 0.09
N SER A 25 -37.44 24.62 0.37
CA SER A 25 -36.42 24.32 -0.65
C SER A 25 -36.80 23.15 -1.57
N ILE A 26 -37.54 22.17 -1.05
CA ILE A 26 -38.03 21.02 -1.82
C ILE A 26 -39.23 21.43 -2.67
N LEU A 27 -40.16 22.20 -2.11
CA LEU A 27 -41.35 22.65 -2.85
C LEU A 27 -41.00 23.63 -3.99
N ALA A 28 -39.88 24.34 -3.86
CA ALA A 28 -39.35 25.30 -4.83
C ALA A 28 -38.47 24.69 -5.93
N GLN A 29 -38.35 23.34 -6.02
CA GLN A 29 -37.60 22.68 -7.09
C GLN A 29 -38.16 23.00 -8.47
N THR A 30 -37.28 23.13 -9.46
CA THR A 30 -37.67 23.42 -10.86
C THR A 30 -38.40 22.26 -11.53
N PHE A 31 -38.11 21.02 -11.14
CA PHE A 31 -38.86 19.84 -11.54
C PHE A 31 -40.08 19.66 -10.66
N THR A 32 -41.29 19.58 -11.24
CA THR A 32 -42.56 19.67 -10.49
C THR A 32 -43.33 18.36 -10.35
N ASP A 33 -43.02 17.34 -11.15
CA ASP A 33 -43.71 16.03 -11.14
C ASP A 33 -43.17 15.09 -10.05
N PHE A 34 -43.38 15.48 -8.79
CA PHE A 34 -42.96 14.68 -7.64
C PHE A 34 -44.03 14.64 -6.55
N GLU A 35 -43.99 13.57 -5.75
CA GLU A 35 -44.59 13.55 -4.41
C GLU A 35 -43.51 13.78 -3.34
N PHE A 36 -43.91 14.34 -2.21
CA PHE A 36 -43.04 14.59 -1.07
C PHE A 36 -43.51 13.78 0.15
N LEU A 37 -42.82 12.68 0.40
CA LEU A 37 -43.07 11.74 1.49
C LEU A 37 -42.24 12.13 2.71
N ILE A 38 -42.94 12.49 3.78
CA ILE A 38 -42.34 12.84 5.06
C ILE A 38 -42.73 11.77 6.07
N ALA A 39 -41.76 11.10 6.68
CA ALA A 39 -42.03 10.12 7.73
C ALA A 39 -41.51 10.63 9.08
N ASP A 40 -42.44 10.94 9.97
CA ASP A 40 -42.16 11.32 11.35
C ASP A 40 -41.76 10.09 12.16
N ASP A 41 -40.54 10.11 12.69
CA ASP A 41 -39.92 9.06 13.50
C ASP A 41 -40.18 9.28 15.00
N GLY A 42 -41.41 9.66 15.35
CA GLY A 42 -41.85 9.89 16.72
C GLY A 42 -41.36 11.22 17.31
N SER A 43 -41.45 12.32 16.55
CA SER A 43 -41.08 13.65 17.05
C SER A 43 -41.92 14.05 18.28
N THR A 44 -41.29 14.82 19.16
CA THR A 44 -41.87 15.35 20.41
C THR A 44 -41.90 16.89 20.44
N ASP A 45 -41.30 17.53 19.45
CA ASP A 45 -41.35 18.97 19.24
C ASP A 45 -42.45 19.34 18.22
N ASN A 46 -42.46 20.61 17.79
CA ASN A 46 -43.48 21.14 16.87
C ASN A 46 -43.30 20.71 15.39
N SER A 47 -42.51 19.66 15.09
CA SER A 47 -42.20 19.27 13.71
C SER A 47 -43.43 18.84 12.93
N VAL A 48 -44.31 18.06 13.54
CA VAL A 48 -45.54 17.56 12.92
C VAL A 48 -46.48 18.72 12.57
N GLU A 49 -46.67 19.65 13.50
CA GLU A 49 -47.50 20.85 13.32
C GLU A 49 -46.96 21.74 12.19
N ILE A 50 -45.64 21.81 12.03
CA ILE A 50 -45.02 22.51 10.90
C ILE A 50 -45.41 21.85 9.58
N VAL A 51 -45.28 20.53 9.44
CA VAL A 51 -45.67 19.82 8.20
C VAL A 51 -47.15 20.02 7.89
N GLU A 52 -48.01 19.87 8.89
CA GLU A 52 -49.47 20.01 8.74
C GLU A 52 -49.91 21.44 8.40
N SER A 53 -49.05 22.45 8.63
CA SER A 53 -49.31 23.82 8.21
C SER A 53 -49.20 24.05 6.69
N TYR A 54 -48.59 23.12 5.95
CA TYR A 54 -48.48 23.20 4.49
C TYR A 54 -49.71 22.58 3.79
N THR A 55 -50.28 23.31 2.84
CA THR A 55 -51.44 22.86 2.05
C THR A 55 -51.07 22.28 0.68
N ASP A 56 -49.77 22.08 0.41
CA ASP A 56 -49.30 21.58 -0.87
C ASP A 56 -49.73 20.11 -1.09
N PRO A 57 -50.48 19.78 -2.15
CA PRO A 57 -51.03 18.45 -2.36
C PRO A 57 -49.97 17.38 -2.63
N ARG A 58 -48.71 17.77 -2.89
CA ARG A 58 -47.59 16.83 -3.06
C ARG A 58 -47.15 16.23 -1.73
N ILE A 59 -47.42 16.88 -0.60
CA ILE A 59 -46.96 16.44 0.72
C ILE A 59 -47.84 15.28 1.23
N ARG A 60 -47.18 14.21 1.68
CA ARG A 60 -47.80 13.12 2.42
C ARG A 60 -47.00 12.82 3.68
N LEU A 61 -47.61 13.08 4.83
CA LEU A 61 -47.05 12.80 6.14
C LEU A 61 -47.44 11.39 6.61
N ILE A 62 -46.46 10.62 7.07
CA ILE A 62 -46.61 9.32 7.71
C ILE A 62 -46.07 9.44 9.12
N ARG A 63 -46.86 9.05 10.14
CA ARG A 63 -46.42 9.08 11.54
C ARG A 63 -46.08 7.69 12.02
N ARG A 64 -44.91 7.52 12.64
CA ARG A 64 -44.44 6.24 13.18
C ARG A 64 -43.85 6.39 14.58
N PRO A 65 -43.81 5.33 15.39
CA PRO A 65 -42.96 5.28 16.56
C PRO A 65 -41.48 5.38 16.17
N HIS A 66 -40.65 5.89 17.08
CA HIS A 66 -39.22 6.08 16.87
C HIS A 66 -38.50 4.76 16.58
N ASP A 67 -38.09 4.59 15.33
CA ASP A 67 -37.23 3.54 14.78
C ASP A 67 -36.72 4.03 13.42
N TYR A 68 -35.58 4.71 13.44
CA TYR A 68 -34.99 5.36 12.27
C TYR A 68 -34.87 4.42 11.05
N ILE A 69 -34.42 3.18 11.24
CA ILE A 69 -34.24 2.24 10.12
C ILE A 69 -35.59 1.78 9.58
N ALA A 70 -36.56 1.47 10.44
CA ALA A 70 -37.90 1.14 9.97
C ALA A 70 -38.59 2.34 9.32
N THR A 71 -38.26 3.57 9.73
CA THR A 71 -38.77 4.81 9.14
C THR A 71 -38.20 5.04 7.75
N LEU A 72 -36.89 4.84 7.56
CA LEU A 72 -36.27 4.84 6.24
C LEU A 72 -36.87 3.78 5.31
N ASN A 73 -37.07 2.56 5.79
CA ASN A 73 -37.67 1.49 4.99
C ASN A 73 -39.14 1.76 4.66
N CYS A 74 -39.90 2.34 5.59
CA CYS A 74 -41.27 2.77 5.33
C CYS A 74 -41.33 3.77 4.17
N LEU A 75 -40.39 4.73 4.12
CA LEU A 75 -40.30 5.66 2.99
C LEU A 75 -40.01 4.95 1.66
N LEU A 76 -39.17 3.91 1.64
CA LEU A 76 -38.89 3.13 0.43
C LEU A 76 -40.14 2.35 -0.04
N ASP A 77 -40.85 1.73 0.89
CA ASP A 77 -42.03 0.89 0.60
C ASP A 77 -43.22 1.74 0.12
N GLU A 78 -43.39 2.92 0.71
CA GLU A 78 -44.48 3.83 0.44
C GLU A 78 -44.26 4.71 -0.79
N ALA A 79 -43.03 4.81 -1.30
CA ALA A 79 -42.71 5.54 -2.52
C ALA A 79 -43.48 5.01 -3.73
N ARG A 80 -44.04 5.92 -4.53
CA ARG A 80 -44.77 5.61 -5.78
C ARG A 80 -43.99 6.01 -7.02
N GLY A 81 -42.99 6.86 -6.88
CA GLY A 81 -42.20 7.40 -7.97
C GLY A 81 -41.35 6.35 -8.68
N GLU A 82 -41.08 6.60 -9.96
CA GLU A 82 -40.08 5.83 -10.71
C GLU A 82 -38.70 5.95 -10.05
N TYR A 83 -38.42 7.15 -9.53
CA TYR A 83 -37.22 7.48 -8.78
C TYR A 83 -37.53 7.83 -7.33
N ILE A 84 -36.63 7.47 -6.41
CA ILE A 84 -36.69 7.81 -5.00
C ILE A 84 -35.54 8.75 -4.68
N ALA A 85 -35.81 9.99 -4.29
CA ALA A 85 -34.81 10.97 -3.88
C ALA A 85 -34.76 11.07 -2.36
N ARG A 86 -33.58 10.92 -1.75
CA ARG A 86 -33.38 11.04 -0.29
C ARG A 86 -33.13 12.50 0.10
N MET A 87 -33.66 12.94 1.24
CA MET A 87 -33.39 14.28 1.80
C MET A 87 -33.45 14.29 3.33
N ASP A 88 -32.51 14.95 4.00
CA ASP A 88 -32.51 15.13 5.46
C ASP A 88 -33.30 16.39 5.89
N ALA A 89 -33.94 16.35 7.05
CA ALA A 89 -34.92 17.34 7.49
C ALA A 89 -34.33 18.70 7.93
N ASP A 90 -33.00 18.82 8.02
CA ASP A 90 -32.25 20.00 8.42
C ASP A 90 -31.39 20.63 7.30
N ASP A 91 -31.35 19.97 6.15
CA ASP A 91 -30.60 20.39 4.95
C ASP A 91 -31.44 21.26 4.01
N VAL A 92 -30.76 21.90 3.04
CA VAL A 92 -31.41 22.73 2.01
C VAL A 92 -31.16 22.16 0.62
N MET A 93 -32.23 21.86 -0.12
CA MET A 93 -32.14 21.34 -1.48
C MET A 93 -31.85 22.49 -2.47
N LEU A 94 -30.83 22.34 -3.32
CA LEU A 94 -30.54 23.36 -4.33
C LEU A 94 -31.59 23.32 -5.46
N PRO A 95 -32.01 24.47 -6.06
CA PRO A 95 -33.23 24.56 -6.87
C PRO A 95 -33.35 23.61 -8.07
N ASN A 96 -32.21 23.19 -8.63
CA ASN A 96 -32.14 22.37 -9.84
C ASN A 96 -31.82 20.90 -9.59
N ARG A 97 -31.73 20.46 -8.33
CA ARG A 97 -31.29 19.10 -7.99
C ARG A 97 -32.13 18.04 -8.71
N LEU A 98 -33.44 18.09 -8.54
CA LEU A 98 -34.34 17.06 -9.08
C LEU A 98 -34.28 17.01 -10.61
N GLN A 99 -34.26 18.17 -11.28
CA GLN A 99 -34.16 18.26 -12.74
C GLN A 99 -32.86 17.62 -13.25
N LEU A 100 -31.72 18.03 -12.69
CA LEU A 100 -30.40 17.49 -13.08
C LEU A 100 -30.33 15.97 -12.91
N GLN A 101 -30.87 15.47 -11.81
CA GLN A 101 -30.84 14.04 -11.50
C GLN A 101 -31.78 13.24 -12.41
N VAL A 102 -32.98 13.72 -12.71
CA VAL A 102 -33.90 13.05 -13.66
C VAL A 102 -33.31 13.03 -15.06
N ASP A 103 -32.82 14.17 -15.55
CA ASP A 103 -32.25 14.27 -16.91
C ASP A 103 -31.10 13.27 -17.09
N TYR A 104 -30.25 13.13 -16.08
CA TYR A 104 -29.16 12.15 -16.10
C TYR A 104 -29.68 10.70 -16.05
N MET A 105 -30.61 10.39 -15.14
CA MET A 105 -31.12 9.03 -14.94
C MET A 105 -31.96 8.52 -16.12
N ASP A 106 -32.64 9.42 -16.84
CA ASP A 106 -33.39 9.11 -18.07
C ASP A 106 -32.43 8.92 -19.26
N ALA A 107 -31.35 9.71 -19.34
CA ALA A 107 -30.33 9.57 -20.38
C ALA A 107 -29.42 8.34 -20.19
N ASN A 108 -29.28 7.84 -18.96
CA ASN A 108 -28.40 6.72 -18.60
C ASN A 108 -29.24 5.61 -17.91
N PRO A 109 -30.03 4.83 -18.66
CA PRO A 109 -30.96 3.84 -18.10
C PRO A 109 -30.27 2.71 -17.33
N GLU A 110 -28.97 2.50 -17.55
CA GLU A 110 -28.14 1.54 -16.84
C GLU A 110 -27.75 1.99 -15.43
N VAL A 111 -27.87 3.29 -15.10
CA VAL A 111 -27.55 3.81 -13.77
C VAL A 111 -28.71 3.56 -12.80
N ASP A 112 -28.38 2.99 -11.64
CA ASP A 112 -29.33 2.60 -10.59
C ASP A 112 -29.38 3.61 -9.45
N VAL A 113 -28.24 4.18 -9.10
CA VAL A 113 -28.07 5.14 -8.00
C VAL A 113 -27.24 6.31 -8.48
N LEU A 114 -27.72 7.53 -8.23
CA LEU A 114 -27.02 8.75 -8.58
C LEU A 114 -26.96 9.69 -7.38
N GLY A 115 -25.75 9.99 -6.90
CA GLY A 115 -25.49 11.03 -5.92
C GLY A 115 -24.94 12.31 -6.57
N GLY A 116 -24.31 13.15 -5.75
CA GLY A 116 -23.60 14.34 -6.20
C GLY A 116 -22.93 15.07 -5.05
N GLY A 117 -22.29 16.19 -5.36
CA GLY A 117 -21.57 17.02 -4.38
C GLY A 117 -22.51 17.75 -3.40
N MET A 118 -21.94 18.27 -2.33
CA MET A 118 -22.66 19.05 -1.32
C MET A 118 -21.87 20.26 -0.83
N ILE A 119 -22.57 21.26 -0.33
CA ILE A 119 -22.00 22.46 0.31
C ILE A 119 -22.21 22.32 1.82
N GLN A 120 -21.14 22.05 2.57
CA GLN A 120 -21.24 22.09 4.03
C GLN A 120 -21.34 23.53 4.51
N PHE A 121 -22.29 23.83 5.42
CA PHE A 121 -22.49 25.17 5.98
C PHE A 121 -22.96 25.10 7.43
N GLY A 122 -22.91 26.24 8.14
CA GLY A 122 -23.29 26.32 9.55
C GLY A 122 -22.44 27.37 10.28
N GLU A 123 -21.89 27.01 11.43
CA GLU A 123 -21.05 27.90 12.25
C GLU A 123 -19.61 28.07 11.70
N MET A 124 -19.21 27.21 10.74
CA MET A 124 -17.92 27.29 10.04
C MET A 124 -18.07 27.85 8.63
N MET A 125 -16.94 28.20 8.01
CA MET A 125 -16.87 28.62 6.60
C MET A 125 -17.44 27.52 5.68
N GLU A 126 -18.18 27.92 4.63
CA GLU A 126 -18.72 26.97 3.66
C GLU A 126 -17.59 26.13 3.05
N ASN A 127 -17.76 24.81 3.06
CA ASN A 127 -16.82 23.86 2.49
C ASN A 127 -17.48 23.05 1.38
N TYR A 128 -16.78 22.90 0.25
CA TYR A 128 -17.31 22.19 -0.91
C TYR A 128 -16.79 20.76 -0.92
N LEU A 129 -17.72 19.81 -0.94
CA LEU A 129 -17.40 18.39 -1.02
C LEU A 129 -17.81 17.85 -2.38
N GLU A 130 -16.82 17.30 -3.08
CA GLU A 130 -16.97 16.61 -4.35
C GLU A 130 -16.64 15.13 -4.17
N PHE A 131 -17.31 14.29 -4.95
CA PHE A 131 -17.16 12.85 -4.91
C PHE A 131 -16.74 12.31 -6.27
N PRO A 132 -16.02 11.18 -6.33
CA PRO A 132 -15.74 10.49 -7.59
C PRO A 132 -17.04 10.20 -8.37
N GLU A 133 -17.01 10.48 -9.67
CA GLU A 133 -18.16 10.27 -10.57
C GLU A 133 -18.52 8.78 -10.69
N TYR A 134 -17.52 7.89 -10.71
CA TYR A 134 -17.71 6.44 -10.86
C TYR A 134 -17.43 5.75 -9.54
N ILE A 135 -18.42 5.02 -9.02
CA ILE A 135 -18.28 4.27 -7.77
C ILE A 135 -18.32 2.78 -8.09
N SER A 136 -17.19 2.10 -7.85
CA SER A 136 -17.09 0.65 -7.88
C SER A 136 -16.85 0.11 -6.47
N ILE A 137 -16.78 -1.22 -6.36
CA ILE A 137 -16.46 -1.88 -5.10
C ILE A 137 -15.09 -1.44 -4.56
N VAL A 138 -14.15 -1.04 -5.43
CA VAL A 138 -12.80 -0.63 -5.01
C VAL A 138 -12.84 0.69 -4.23
N GLU A 139 -13.62 1.68 -4.68
CA GLU A 139 -13.80 2.92 -3.92
C GLU A 139 -14.54 2.65 -2.60
N LEU A 140 -15.54 1.76 -2.62
CA LEU A 140 -16.32 1.32 -1.46
C LEU A 140 -15.58 0.40 -0.48
N ILE A 141 -14.37 -0.03 -0.81
CA ILE A 141 -13.51 -0.78 0.11
C ILE A 141 -12.70 0.20 0.98
N ASP A 142 -12.33 1.36 0.42
CA ASP A 142 -11.53 2.38 1.13
C ASP A 142 -12.40 3.37 1.92
N LYS A 143 -13.57 3.78 1.40
CA LYS A 143 -14.50 4.72 2.07
C LYS A 143 -15.89 4.67 1.45
N CYS A 144 -16.87 5.38 2.03
CA CYS A 144 -18.16 5.63 1.39
C CYS A 144 -18.12 6.98 0.62
N PRO A 145 -17.97 7.00 -0.72
CA PRO A 145 -17.88 8.22 -1.52
C PRO A 145 -19.25 8.70 -2.02
N ILE A 146 -20.32 8.46 -1.27
CA ILE A 146 -21.70 8.79 -1.66
C ILE A 146 -22.34 9.47 -0.46
N ALA A 147 -22.79 10.72 -0.62
CA ALA A 147 -23.53 11.42 0.41
C ALA A 147 -25.00 10.98 0.38
N HIS A 148 -25.45 10.26 1.40
CA HIS A 148 -26.84 9.77 1.50
C HIS A 148 -27.93 10.81 1.17
N PRO A 149 -27.88 12.06 1.69
CA PRO A 149 -28.91 13.06 1.40
C PRO A 149 -28.90 13.57 -0.03
N THR A 150 -27.89 13.26 -0.86
CA THR A 150 -27.85 13.68 -2.28
C THR A 150 -28.39 12.62 -3.23
N VAL A 151 -28.66 11.40 -2.74
CA VAL A 151 -28.96 10.25 -3.59
C VAL A 151 -30.36 10.33 -4.21
N ILE A 152 -30.45 9.95 -5.50
CA ILE A 152 -31.66 9.46 -6.16
C ILE A 152 -31.44 7.99 -6.57
N ILE A 153 -32.47 7.15 -6.44
CA ILE A 153 -32.41 5.70 -6.73
C ILE A 153 -33.54 5.31 -7.68
N ARG A 154 -33.25 4.45 -8.64
CA ARG A 154 -34.28 3.79 -9.47
C ARG A 154 -35.07 2.82 -8.62
N GLN A 155 -36.36 3.11 -8.40
CA GLN A 155 -37.21 2.32 -7.50
C GLN A 155 -37.28 0.84 -7.94
N LYS A 156 -37.38 0.61 -9.25
CA LYS A 156 -37.45 -0.73 -9.83
C LYS A 156 -36.26 -1.60 -9.38
N THR A 157 -35.07 -1.02 -9.27
CA THR A 157 -33.85 -1.73 -8.86
C THR A 157 -34.01 -2.26 -7.43
N LEU A 158 -34.35 -1.39 -6.47
CA LEU A 158 -34.59 -1.79 -5.07
C LEU A 158 -35.67 -2.88 -4.94
N LYS A 159 -36.79 -2.73 -5.66
CA LYS A 159 -37.90 -3.71 -5.65
C LYS A 159 -37.48 -5.05 -6.25
N SER A 160 -36.74 -5.03 -7.37
CA SER A 160 -36.34 -6.26 -8.06
C SER A 160 -35.31 -7.08 -7.27
N LEU A 161 -34.42 -6.40 -6.54
CA LEU A 161 -33.40 -7.04 -5.71
C LEU A 161 -33.86 -7.24 -4.25
N ASN A 162 -35.06 -6.78 -3.90
CA ASN A 162 -35.61 -6.80 -2.54
C ASN A 162 -34.62 -6.23 -1.50
N LEU A 163 -34.09 -5.03 -1.79
CA LEU A 163 -33.08 -4.38 -0.95
C LEU A 163 -33.69 -3.29 -0.07
N HIS A 164 -33.38 -3.37 1.22
CA HIS A 164 -33.78 -2.42 2.26
C HIS A 164 -32.58 -2.02 3.12
N TYR A 165 -32.74 -0.98 3.95
CA TYR A 165 -31.79 -0.65 5.01
C TYR A 165 -31.85 -1.71 6.11
N ARG A 166 -30.69 -2.12 6.63
CA ARG A 166 -30.58 -3.21 7.61
C ARG A 166 -30.40 -2.66 9.03
N PRO A 167 -31.26 -3.02 10.00
CA PRO A 167 -31.12 -2.56 11.38
C PRO A 167 -29.76 -2.87 12.03
N ALA A 168 -29.13 -3.97 11.62
CA ALA A 168 -27.81 -4.38 12.09
C ALA A 168 -26.67 -3.42 11.70
N PHE A 169 -26.94 -2.45 10.83
CA PHE A 169 -25.98 -1.45 10.36
C PHE A 169 -26.47 -0.02 10.61
N ALA A 170 -27.34 0.20 11.62
CA ALA A 170 -27.74 1.54 12.01
C ALA A 170 -26.52 2.45 12.19
N TYR A 171 -26.54 3.66 11.61
CA TYR A 171 -25.45 4.65 11.49
C TYR A 171 -24.47 4.45 10.33
N ALA A 172 -24.51 3.31 9.64
CA ALA A 172 -23.77 3.03 8.42
C ALA A 172 -24.65 2.30 7.39
N GLU A 173 -25.97 2.49 7.49
CA GLU A 173 -26.98 1.73 6.75
C GLU A 173 -26.95 2.03 5.25
N ASP A 174 -26.58 3.25 4.90
CA ASP A 174 -26.39 3.73 3.54
C ASP A 174 -25.17 3.04 2.90
N TYR A 175 -24.03 3.05 3.59
CA TYR A 175 -22.80 2.41 3.12
C TYR A 175 -22.99 0.91 2.92
N ASP A 176 -23.68 0.26 3.86
CA ASP A 176 -24.07 -1.15 3.73
C ASP A 176 -24.91 -1.40 2.46
N LEU A 177 -25.90 -0.53 2.22
CA LEU A 177 -26.77 -0.64 1.05
C LEU A 177 -25.97 -0.47 -0.25
N TRP A 178 -25.08 0.52 -0.34
CA TRP A 178 -24.26 0.75 -1.54
C TRP A 178 -23.35 -0.43 -1.85
N VAL A 179 -22.70 -1.01 -0.83
CA VAL A 179 -21.86 -2.20 -1.01
C VAL A 179 -22.71 -3.37 -1.52
N ARG A 180 -23.89 -3.63 -0.95
CA ARG A 180 -24.77 -4.70 -1.43
C ARG A 180 -25.25 -4.46 -2.86
N MET A 181 -25.65 -3.25 -3.20
CA MET A 181 -26.09 -2.91 -4.55
C MET A 181 -24.98 -3.15 -5.59
N VAL A 182 -23.75 -2.71 -5.32
CA VAL A 182 -22.62 -2.96 -6.22
C VAL A 182 -22.30 -4.46 -6.36
N LYS A 183 -22.43 -5.24 -5.27
CA LYS A 183 -22.24 -6.70 -5.31
C LYS A 183 -23.28 -7.42 -6.18
N GLU A 184 -24.50 -6.89 -6.25
CA GLU A 184 -25.57 -7.36 -7.14
C GLU A 184 -25.44 -6.82 -8.59
N GLY A 185 -24.38 -6.07 -8.89
CA GLY A 185 -24.11 -5.53 -10.22
C GLY A 185 -24.78 -4.19 -10.53
N CYS A 186 -25.32 -3.49 -9.52
CA CYS A 186 -25.90 -2.16 -9.71
C CYS A 186 -24.82 -1.13 -10.07
N ILE A 187 -25.19 -0.16 -10.90
CA ILE A 187 -24.30 0.93 -11.32
C ILE A 187 -24.59 2.18 -10.49
N ILE A 188 -23.56 2.63 -9.76
CA ILE A 188 -23.61 3.84 -8.94
C ILE A 188 -22.74 4.96 -9.55
N ARG A 189 -23.28 6.17 -9.60
CA ARG A 189 -22.60 7.38 -10.11
C ARG A 189 -22.78 8.58 -9.18
N ASN A 190 -21.94 9.59 -9.33
CA ASN A 190 -22.14 10.92 -8.77
C ASN A 190 -22.10 11.99 -9.85
N LEU A 191 -22.99 12.96 -9.75
CA LEU A 191 -22.89 14.23 -10.48
C LEU A 191 -21.73 15.08 -9.92
N LYS A 192 -21.10 15.89 -10.77
CA LYS A 192 -20.08 16.88 -10.34
C LYS A 192 -20.74 18.08 -9.67
N GLU A 193 -22.02 18.29 -9.97
CA GLU A 193 -22.85 19.35 -9.46
C GLU A 193 -23.09 19.20 -7.96
N ARG A 194 -23.26 20.35 -7.31
CA ARG A 194 -23.68 20.42 -5.91
C ARG A 194 -25.19 20.32 -5.88
N LEU A 195 -25.70 19.43 -5.04
CA LEU A 195 -27.12 19.10 -5.02
C LEU A 195 -27.84 19.66 -3.78
N ILE A 196 -27.13 19.84 -2.68
CA ILE A 196 -27.68 20.34 -1.41
C ILE A 196 -26.69 21.27 -0.71
N LYS A 197 -27.22 22.04 0.25
CA LYS A 197 -26.43 22.55 1.38
C LYS A 197 -26.64 21.63 2.58
N TYR A 198 -25.55 21.04 3.06
CA TYR A 198 -25.49 20.10 4.17
C TYR A 198 -25.14 20.83 5.47
N ARG A 199 -26.02 20.79 6.47
CA ARG A 199 -25.85 21.56 7.70
C ARG A 199 -24.97 20.83 8.70
N LEU A 200 -23.98 21.53 9.25
CA LEU A 200 -23.14 21.02 10.33
C LEU A 200 -23.68 21.43 11.70
N SER A 201 -23.77 20.47 12.62
CA SER A 201 -24.13 20.68 14.03
C SER A 201 -23.40 19.71 14.94
N ASP A 202 -23.05 20.13 16.16
CA ASP A 202 -22.43 19.25 17.17
C ASP A 202 -23.37 18.13 17.65
N GLN A 203 -24.69 18.23 17.38
CA GLN A 203 -25.69 17.24 17.77
C GLN A 203 -25.98 16.19 16.67
N GLN A 204 -25.35 16.29 15.50
CA GLN A 204 -25.56 15.34 14.41
C GLN A 204 -25.09 13.93 14.78
N ILE A 205 -25.75 12.90 14.23
CA ILE A 205 -25.46 11.48 14.51
C ILE A 205 -23.99 11.14 14.26
N THR A 206 -23.39 11.68 13.19
CA THR A 206 -21.98 11.50 12.83
C THR A 206 -21.00 12.02 13.89
N SER A 207 -21.42 12.99 14.72
CA SER A 207 -20.63 13.50 15.85
C SER A 207 -20.89 12.71 17.14
N VAL A 208 -22.14 12.28 17.39
CA VAL A 208 -22.54 11.63 18.64
C VAL A 208 -22.23 10.12 18.66
N HIS A 209 -22.30 9.45 17.51
CA HIS A 209 -22.16 7.98 17.39
C HIS A 209 -20.91 7.55 16.60
N SER A 210 -19.87 8.39 16.58
CA SER A 210 -18.65 8.19 15.77
C SER A 210 -18.00 6.82 15.96
N ASP A 211 -17.95 6.30 17.19
CA ASP A 211 -17.32 5.01 17.51
C ASP A 211 -18.12 3.82 16.95
N SER A 212 -19.45 3.86 17.09
CA SER A 212 -20.34 2.82 16.56
C SER A 212 -20.33 2.81 15.04
N GLN A 213 -20.41 4.00 14.43
CA GLN A 213 -20.30 4.16 12.98
C GLN A 213 -18.94 3.65 12.47
N SER A 214 -17.84 3.97 13.15
CA SER A 214 -16.51 3.51 12.78
C SER A 214 -16.41 1.98 12.80
N HIS A 215 -16.94 1.33 13.83
CA HIS A 215 -16.95 -0.13 13.95
C HIS A 215 -17.79 -0.82 12.85
N LEU A 216 -18.96 -0.28 12.53
CA LEU A 216 -19.80 -0.82 11.46
C LEU A 216 -19.19 -0.59 10.08
N THR A 217 -18.56 0.56 9.88
CA THR A 217 -17.77 0.88 8.68
C THR A 217 -16.66 -0.16 8.49
N ASP A 218 -15.93 -0.51 9.55
CA ASP A 218 -14.89 -1.56 9.50
C ASP A 218 -15.44 -2.91 9.05
N LYS A 219 -16.62 -3.28 9.56
CA LYS A 219 -17.28 -4.53 9.20
C LYS A 219 -17.68 -4.54 7.72
N ILE A 220 -18.28 -3.44 7.23
CA ILE A 220 -18.67 -3.28 5.83
C ILE A 220 -17.45 -3.36 4.91
N GLN A 221 -16.37 -2.63 5.22
CA GLN A 221 -15.13 -2.64 4.44
C GLN A 221 -14.48 -4.03 4.41
N PHE A 222 -14.46 -4.73 5.54
CA PHE A 222 -13.96 -6.11 5.61
C PHE A 222 -14.78 -7.06 4.74
N ASP A 223 -16.11 -6.99 4.81
CA ASP A 223 -17.02 -7.81 4.00
C ASP A 223 -16.94 -7.46 2.51
N ALA A 224 -16.69 -6.19 2.15
CA ALA A 224 -16.45 -5.72 0.79
C ALA A 224 -15.12 -6.25 0.25
N LEU A 225 -14.04 -6.11 1.01
CA LEU A 225 -12.70 -6.58 0.64
C LEU A 225 -12.68 -8.10 0.43
N ARG A 226 -13.29 -8.85 1.36
CA ARG A 226 -13.37 -10.31 1.24
C ARG A 226 -14.09 -10.73 -0.05
N TRP A 227 -15.29 -10.15 -0.27
CA TRP A 227 -16.05 -10.44 -1.48
C TRP A 227 -15.28 -10.06 -2.75
N TYR A 228 -14.60 -8.92 -2.76
CA TYR A 228 -13.79 -8.47 -3.89
C TYR A 228 -12.69 -9.48 -4.23
N ILE A 229 -11.97 -9.98 -3.22
CA ILE A 229 -10.92 -10.97 -3.40
C ILE A 229 -11.49 -12.27 -3.95
N ASP A 230 -12.52 -12.82 -3.29
CA ASP A 230 -13.15 -14.07 -3.70
C ASP A 230 -13.68 -13.98 -5.14
N LYS A 231 -14.38 -12.89 -5.47
CA LYS A 231 -14.92 -12.65 -6.81
C LYS A 231 -13.83 -12.45 -7.86
N SER A 232 -12.74 -11.78 -7.50
CA SER A 232 -11.63 -11.55 -8.42
C SER A 232 -10.92 -12.86 -8.80
N TYR A 233 -10.74 -13.77 -7.84
CA TYR A 233 -10.20 -15.11 -8.13
C TYR A 233 -11.17 -15.99 -8.92
N GLU A 234 -12.48 -15.96 -8.59
CA GLU A 234 -13.51 -16.66 -9.37
C GLU A 234 -13.48 -16.24 -10.85
N LEU A 235 -13.34 -14.94 -11.12
CA LEU A 235 -13.25 -14.42 -12.48
C LEU A 235 -11.94 -14.83 -13.18
N LEU A 236 -10.82 -14.82 -12.45
CA LEU A 236 -9.52 -15.23 -12.99
C LEU A 236 -9.49 -16.72 -13.35
N GLU A 237 -10.15 -17.58 -12.56
CA GLU A 237 -10.23 -19.03 -12.82
C GLU A 237 -10.99 -19.39 -14.09
N GLN A 238 -11.87 -18.49 -14.56
CA GLN A 238 -12.62 -18.66 -15.82
C GLN A 238 -11.76 -18.33 -17.06
N ASP A 239 -10.61 -17.66 -16.89
CA ASP A 239 -9.75 -17.21 -17.98
C ASP A 239 -8.63 -18.22 -18.25
N GLN A 240 -8.72 -18.92 -19.39
CA GLN A 240 -7.63 -19.75 -19.93
C GLN A 240 -7.60 -19.70 -21.45
N ALA A 241 -6.41 -19.86 -22.03
CA ALA A 241 -6.25 -20.03 -23.47
C ALA A 241 -6.93 -21.33 -23.95
N VAL A 242 -7.76 -21.21 -24.98
CA VAL A 242 -8.53 -22.34 -25.53
C VAL A 242 -7.77 -23.06 -26.65
N VAL A 243 -6.84 -22.37 -27.34
CA VAL A 243 -6.12 -22.90 -28.51
C VAL A 243 -4.69 -22.37 -28.54
N THR A 244 -3.72 -23.21 -28.88
CA THR A 244 -2.31 -22.82 -29.07
C THR A 244 -2.10 -22.08 -30.40
N SER A 245 -1.29 -21.03 -30.37
CA SER A 245 -0.96 -20.19 -31.52
C SER A 245 0.23 -20.73 -32.32
N GLU A 246 0.32 -20.37 -33.60
CA GLU A 246 1.52 -20.57 -34.42
C GLU A 246 2.59 -19.48 -34.16
N LYS A 247 2.25 -18.40 -33.46
CA LYS A 247 3.20 -17.32 -33.11
C LYS A 247 3.96 -17.65 -31.82
N ASP A 248 5.16 -17.07 -31.68
CA ASP A 248 6.01 -17.29 -30.51
C ASP A 248 5.73 -16.33 -29.35
N LEU A 249 5.23 -15.12 -29.62
CA LEU A 249 5.13 -14.03 -28.64
C LEU A 249 3.75 -13.37 -28.59
N THR A 250 3.23 -13.19 -27.38
CA THR A 250 2.05 -12.37 -27.08
C THR A 250 2.45 -11.08 -26.39
N VAL A 251 1.96 -9.94 -26.87
CA VAL A 251 2.02 -8.66 -26.16
C VAL A 251 0.74 -8.47 -25.34
N ILE A 252 0.88 -8.30 -24.03
CA ILE A 252 -0.22 -8.09 -23.09
C ILE A 252 -0.24 -6.63 -22.67
N ILE A 253 -1.38 -5.96 -22.84
CA ILE A 253 -1.57 -4.54 -22.52
C ILE A 253 -2.78 -4.39 -21.58
N PRO A 254 -2.58 -4.47 -20.25
CA PRO A 254 -3.60 -4.14 -19.28
C PRO A 254 -3.69 -2.61 -19.12
N PHE A 255 -4.90 -2.07 -18.97
CA PHE A 255 -5.08 -0.62 -18.90
C PHE A 255 -6.32 -0.17 -18.12
N LEU A 256 -6.26 1.06 -17.61
CA LEU A 256 -7.38 1.79 -17.01
C LEU A 256 -7.30 3.27 -17.39
N ASN A 257 -8.32 3.80 -18.07
CA ASN A 257 -8.44 5.22 -18.40
C ASN A 257 -7.19 5.77 -19.11
N GLU A 258 -6.68 5.02 -20.10
CA GLU A 258 -5.43 5.33 -20.79
C GLU A 258 -5.65 6.15 -22.07
N GLY A 259 -6.90 6.27 -22.51
CA GLY A 259 -7.29 7.09 -23.63
C GLY A 259 -6.63 6.73 -24.95
N ASP A 260 -6.19 7.74 -25.71
CA ASP A 260 -5.58 7.58 -27.03
C ASP A 260 -4.30 6.72 -26.98
N GLU A 261 -3.69 6.60 -25.81
CA GLU A 261 -2.43 5.91 -25.63
C GLU A 261 -2.53 4.40 -25.88
N VAL A 262 -3.66 3.78 -25.54
CA VAL A 262 -3.89 2.35 -25.84
C VAL A 262 -3.75 2.10 -27.34
N LEU A 263 -4.46 2.90 -28.13
CA LEU A 263 -4.46 2.80 -29.59
C LEU A 263 -3.09 3.14 -30.18
N ASN A 264 -2.41 4.16 -29.66
CA ASN A 264 -1.10 4.56 -30.15
C ASN A 264 -0.02 3.50 -29.84
N THR A 265 -0.09 2.85 -28.67
CA THR A 265 0.79 1.73 -28.32
C THR A 265 0.58 0.57 -29.30
N VAL A 266 -0.67 0.14 -29.52
CA VAL A 266 -1.02 -0.93 -30.47
C VAL A 266 -0.57 -0.60 -31.90
N ARG A 267 -0.78 0.63 -32.36
CA ARG A 267 -0.28 1.11 -33.67
C ARG A 267 1.24 0.99 -33.79
N SER A 268 1.98 1.35 -32.73
CA SER A 268 3.44 1.26 -32.74
C SER A 268 3.93 -0.19 -32.81
N ILE A 269 3.23 -1.12 -32.14
CA ILE A 269 3.51 -2.56 -32.21
C ILE A 269 3.25 -3.07 -33.63
N ARG A 270 2.08 -2.80 -34.21
CA ARG A 270 1.77 -3.24 -35.58
C ARG A 270 2.70 -2.64 -36.62
N LYS A 271 3.15 -1.41 -36.44
CA LYS A 271 4.15 -0.80 -37.33
C LYS A 271 5.51 -1.52 -37.28
N THR A 272 5.88 -2.10 -36.14
CA THR A 272 7.24 -2.63 -35.91
C THR A 272 7.35 -4.14 -35.97
N ALA A 273 6.34 -4.86 -35.50
CA ALA A 273 6.27 -6.32 -35.50
C ALA A 273 5.23 -6.89 -36.48
N ASP A 274 4.39 -6.05 -37.08
CA ASP A 274 3.31 -6.46 -37.99
C ASP A 274 2.46 -7.58 -37.35
N ASN A 275 2.18 -8.65 -38.09
CA ASN A 275 1.43 -9.81 -37.63
C ASN A 275 2.31 -10.89 -36.97
N GLN A 276 3.60 -10.64 -36.72
CA GLN A 276 4.51 -11.63 -36.10
C GLN A 276 4.20 -11.89 -34.61
N VAL A 277 3.47 -10.99 -33.96
CA VAL A 277 3.08 -11.10 -32.55
C VAL A 277 1.56 -11.12 -32.38
N GLU A 278 1.10 -11.79 -31.35
CA GLU A 278 -0.27 -11.61 -30.85
C GLU A 278 -0.36 -10.38 -29.95
N ILE A 279 -1.53 -9.77 -29.87
CA ILE A 279 -1.79 -8.66 -28.95
C ILE A 279 -3.06 -8.99 -28.17
N ILE A 280 -2.94 -9.03 -26.85
CA ILE A 280 -4.05 -9.08 -25.90
C ILE A 280 -4.15 -7.71 -25.24
N VAL A 281 -5.32 -7.10 -25.31
CA VAL A 281 -5.61 -5.82 -24.65
C VAL A 281 -6.70 -6.02 -23.61
N ILE A 282 -6.43 -5.62 -22.36
CA ILE A 282 -7.32 -5.87 -21.21
C ILE A 282 -7.74 -4.54 -20.62
N ASN A 283 -9.01 -4.17 -20.83
CA ASN A 283 -9.63 -3.01 -20.22
C ASN A 283 -10.10 -3.35 -18.80
N ASP A 284 -9.47 -2.75 -17.79
CA ASP A 284 -9.80 -2.96 -16.39
C ASP A 284 -10.94 -2.04 -15.90
N CYS A 285 -12.06 -2.07 -16.61
CA CYS A 285 -13.24 -1.22 -16.39
C CYS A 285 -12.93 0.28 -16.47
N SER A 286 -12.44 0.73 -17.63
CA SER A 286 -12.29 2.15 -17.91
C SER A 286 -13.63 2.90 -17.87
N THR A 287 -13.56 4.12 -17.38
CA THR A 287 -14.65 5.05 -17.07
C THR A 287 -14.49 6.39 -17.80
N ASP A 288 -13.67 6.43 -18.85
CA ASP A 288 -13.42 7.62 -19.66
C ASP A 288 -14.31 7.71 -20.91
N ASN A 289 -15.38 6.90 -20.95
CA ASN A 289 -16.44 6.89 -21.97
C ASN A 289 -15.96 6.62 -23.41
N ARG A 290 -14.81 5.96 -23.58
CA ARG A 290 -14.31 5.51 -24.90
C ARG A 290 -14.71 4.08 -25.21
N ASP A 291 -15.02 3.83 -26.48
CA ASP A 291 -15.25 2.48 -27.01
C ASP A 291 -13.95 1.90 -27.58
N TYR A 292 -13.06 1.48 -26.66
CA TYR A 292 -11.78 0.87 -27.02
C TYR A 292 -11.93 -0.37 -27.90
N GLY A 293 -12.99 -1.17 -27.71
CA GLY A 293 -13.23 -2.36 -28.50
C GLY A 293 -13.41 -2.03 -29.98
N LYS A 294 -14.20 -0.99 -30.28
CA LYS A 294 -14.38 -0.49 -31.64
C LYS A 294 -13.11 0.16 -32.21
N GLU A 295 -12.40 0.96 -31.42
CA GLU A 295 -11.18 1.64 -31.86
C GLU A 295 -10.04 0.67 -32.19
N LEU A 296 -9.96 -0.45 -31.47
CA LEU A 296 -8.91 -1.46 -31.62
C LEU A 296 -9.23 -2.54 -32.66
N GLN A 297 -10.49 -2.68 -33.07
CA GLN A 297 -10.96 -3.66 -34.05
C GLN A 297 -10.10 -3.74 -35.33
N PRO A 298 -9.58 -2.63 -35.91
CA PRO A 298 -8.77 -2.69 -37.13
C PRO A 298 -7.36 -3.30 -36.95
N PHE A 299 -6.90 -3.56 -35.73
CA PHE A 299 -5.51 -3.92 -35.44
C PHE A 299 -5.30 -5.41 -35.11
N ASP A 300 -6.29 -6.26 -35.37
CA ASP A 300 -6.23 -7.71 -35.09
C ASP A 300 -5.77 -8.00 -33.65
N VAL A 301 -6.47 -7.41 -32.67
CA VAL A 301 -6.17 -7.61 -31.24
C VAL A 301 -7.26 -8.45 -30.58
N ARG A 302 -6.88 -9.25 -29.58
CA ARG A 302 -7.82 -9.89 -28.67
C ARG A 302 -8.15 -8.91 -27.54
N TYR A 303 -9.30 -8.25 -27.66
CA TYR A 303 -9.78 -7.28 -26.67
C TYR A 303 -10.66 -7.95 -25.61
N TYR A 304 -10.33 -7.70 -24.34
CA TYR A 304 -11.12 -8.14 -23.19
C TYR A 304 -11.52 -6.94 -22.35
N ASN A 305 -12.81 -6.86 -22.00
CA ASN A 305 -13.31 -5.91 -21.03
C ASN A 305 -13.66 -6.65 -19.74
N ASN A 306 -13.02 -6.28 -18.63
CA ASN A 306 -13.34 -6.89 -17.34
C ASN A 306 -14.76 -6.53 -16.92
N LYS A 307 -15.43 -7.46 -16.20
CA LYS A 307 -16.79 -7.25 -15.67
C LYS A 307 -16.80 -6.37 -14.41
N MET A 308 -15.67 -6.32 -13.72
CA MET A 308 -15.42 -5.46 -12.57
C MET A 308 -13.94 -5.07 -12.57
N ARG A 309 -13.58 -4.00 -11.84
CA ARG A 309 -12.19 -3.63 -11.64
C ARG A 309 -11.47 -4.79 -10.94
N LEU A 310 -10.45 -5.38 -11.57
CA LEU A 310 -9.62 -6.45 -11.01
C LEU A 310 -8.29 -5.91 -10.46
N GLY A 311 -7.88 -4.72 -10.88
CA GLY A 311 -6.59 -4.14 -10.55
C GLY A 311 -5.46 -4.59 -11.49
N ALA A 312 -4.33 -3.88 -11.40
CA ALA A 312 -3.20 -4.07 -12.31
C ALA A 312 -2.62 -5.49 -12.24
N ALA A 313 -2.38 -6.02 -11.04
CA ALA A 313 -1.77 -7.34 -10.87
C ALA A 313 -2.61 -8.48 -11.49
N LEU A 314 -3.91 -8.52 -11.20
CA LEU A 314 -4.79 -9.55 -11.76
C LEU A 314 -5.06 -9.37 -13.25
N SER A 315 -5.11 -8.13 -13.74
CA SER A 315 -5.23 -7.89 -15.18
C SER A 315 -4.00 -8.39 -15.95
N LYS A 316 -2.80 -8.23 -15.37
CA LYS A 316 -1.55 -8.80 -15.91
C LYS A 316 -1.58 -10.34 -15.89
N GLU A 317 -1.95 -10.93 -14.75
CA GLU A 317 -2.06 -12.39 -14.57
C GLU A 317 -3.09 -13.00 -15.54
N LYS A 318 -4.26 -12.38 -15.69
CA LYS A 318 -5.28 -12.74 -16.68
C LYS A 318 -4.70 -12.76 -18.09
N GLY A 319 -3.93 -11.74 -18.46
CA GLY A 319 -3.28 -11.67 -19.77
C GLY A 319 -2.35 -12.84 -20.02
N VAL A 320 -1.54 -13.24 -19.04
CA VAL A 320 -0.63 -14.39 -19.17
C VAL A 320 -1.41 -15.70 -19.28
N ARG A 321 -2.52 -15.87 -18.56
CA ARG A 321 -3.38 -17.06 -18.65
C ARG A 321 -4.10 -17.21 -19.99
N LEU A 322 -4.37 -16.08 -20.65
CA LEU A 322 -4.98 -16.02 -21.99
C LEU A 322 -3.95 -16.16 -23.13
N CYS A 323 -2.65 -16.18 -22.83
CA CYS A 323 -1.61 -16.40 -23.82
C CYS A 323 -1.74 -17.77 -24.47
N SER A 324 -1.73 -17.75 -25.80
CA SER A 324 -1.69 -18.96 -26.65
C SER A 324 -0.30 -19.24 -27.22
N THR A 325 0.67 -18.35 -26.94
CA THR A 325 2.07 -18.43 -27.36
C THR A 325 2.95 -18.89 -26.19
N PRO A 326 4.14 -19.46 -26.44
CA PRO A 326 5.06 -19.91 -25.38
C PRO A 326 5.68 -18.75 -24.57
N TYR A 327 5.81 -17.57 -25.17
CA TYR A 327 6.42 -16.39 -24.56
C TYR A 327 5.45 -15.21 -24.55
N PHE A 328 5.65 -14.28 -23.61
CA PHE A 328 4.89 -13.04 -23.56
C PHE A 328 5.76 -11.85 -23.16
N ILE A 329 5.30 -10.65 -23.49
CA ILE A 329 5.75 -9.38 -22.91
C ILE A 329 4.55 -8.61 -22.38
N ILE A 330 4.67 -8.04 -21.18
CA ILE A 330 3.70 -7.12 -20.60
C ILE A 330 4.18 -5.70 -20.82
N LEU A 331 3.31 -4.85 -21.36
CA LEU A 331 3.57 -3.44 -21.59
C LEU A 331 2.48 -2.59 -20.94
N ASP A 332 2.89 -1.45 -20.36
CA ASP A 332 1.93 -0.39 -20.03
C ASP A 332 1.22 0.11 -21.30
N ALA A 333 0.00 0.61 -21.15
CA ALA A 333 -0.80 1.06 -22.29
C ALA A 333 -0.30 2.37 -22.94
N HIS A 334 0.70 3.03 -22.34
CA HIS A 334 1.32 4.27 -22.81
C HIS A 334 2.79 4.05 -23.21
N MET A 335 3.02 2.98 -23.95
CA MET A 335 4.33 2.55 -24.45
C MET A 335 4.51 2.83 -25.96
N ARG A 336 5.75 2.83 -26.45
CA ARG A 336 6.05 2.95 -27.89
C ARG A 336 7.14 2.00 -28.34
N CYS A 337 6.86 1.21 -29.38
CA CYS A 337 7.84 0.39 -30.08
C CYS A 337 8.43 1.15 -31.27
N TYR A 338 9.75 1.02 -31.49
CA TYR A 338 10.47 1.75 -32.55
C TYR A 338 11.20 0.84 -33.54
N ASP A 339 11.94 -0.13 -33.01
CA ASP A 339 12.77 -1.07 -33.77
C ASP A 339 11.92 -2.21 -34.35
N THR A 340 12.32 -2.87 -35.45
CA THR A 340 11.58 -4.01 -36.02
C THR A 340 12.06 -5.38 -35.52
N THR A 341 12.99 -5.43 -34.57
CA THR A 341 13.65 -6.65 -34.09
C THR A 341 13.47 -6.93 -32.61
N TRP A 342 12.75 -6.05 -31.87
CA TRP A 342 12.56 -6.19 -30.42
C TRP A 342 11.90 -7.52 -30.05
N HIS A 343 10.90 -7.97 -30.82
CA HIS A 343 10.16 -9.20 -30.54
C HIS A 343 11.02 -10.44 -30.75
N ASN A 344 11.80 -10.48 -31.84
CA ASN A 344 12.73 -11.59 -32.11
C ASN A 344 13.82 -11.65 -31.04
N THR A 345 14.36 -10.50 -30.61
CA THR A 345 15.36 -10.44 -29.55
C THR A 345 14.84 -11.06 -28.24
N ILE A 346 13.59 -10.76 -27.86
CA ILE A 346 12.94 -11.34 -26.67
C ILE A 346 12.79 -12.86 -26.84
N VAL A 347 12.24 -13.31 -27.97
CA VAL A 347 11.97 -14.72 -28.23
C VAL A 347 13.27 -15.53 -28.24
N ASP A 348 14.31 -15.07 -28.94
CA ASP A 348 15.59 -15.75 -29.02
C ASP A 348 16.27 -15.84 -27.65
N THR A 349 16.18 -14.78 -26.84
CA THR A 349 16.71 -14.76 -25.47
C THR A 349 15.98 -15.76 -24.56
N LEU A 350 14.65 -15.85 -24.66
CA LEU A 350 13.84 -16.80 -23.88
C LEU A 350 13.95 -18.25 -24.39
N LYS A 351 14.22 -18.45 -25.68
CA LYS A 351 14.56 -19.77 -26.24
C LYS A 351 15.90 -20.26 -25.69
N ALA A 352 16.88 -19.37 -25.54
CA ALA A 352 18.20 -19.70 -24.98
C ALA A 352 18.14 -19.98 -23.47
N ASN A 353 17.35 -19.21 -22.72
CA ASN A 353 17.09 -19.44 -21.30
C ASN A 353 15.62 -19.09 -20.97
N PRO A 354 14.73 -20.09 -20.79
CA PRO A 354 13.31 -19.85 -20.53
C PRO A 354 12.99 -19.54 -19.06
N ASN A 355 13.92 -19.77 -18.14
CA ASN A 355 13.72 -19.69 -16.68
C ASN A 355 14.17 -18.33 -16.12
N GLN A 356 13.68 -17.24 -16.72
CA GLN A 356 14.06 -15.88 -16.33
C GLN A 356 12.97 -14.85 -16.63
N LEU A 357 13.09 -13.71 -15.98
CA LEU A 357 12.34 -12.49 -16.30
C LEU A 357 13.26 -11.57 -17.10
N LEU A 358 12.79 -11.11 -18.26
CA LEU A 358 13.50 -10.13 -19.09
C LEU A 358 12.94 -8.75 -18.83
N CYS A 359 13.80 -7.75 -18.72
CA CYS A 359 13.45 -6.34 -18.62
C CYS A 359 13.96 -5.60 -19.85
N THR A 360 13.10 -4.81 -20.49
CA THR A 360 13.51 -3.94 -21.60
C THR A 360 14.20 -2.68 -21.08
N ASN A 361 14.82 -1.89 -21.94
CA ASN A 361 15.23 -0.51 -21.64
C ASN A 361 14.09 0.46 -21.95
N SER A 362 13.95 1.51 -21.14
CA SER A 362 12.87 2.50 -21.27
C SER A 362 13.42 3.84 -21.70
N ARG A 363 12.90 4.39 -22.80
CA ARG A 363 13.19 5.74 -23.28
C ARG A 363 12.08 6.68 -22.78
N PRO A 364 12.40 7.68 -21.95
CA PRO A 364 11.38 8.60 -21.45
C PRO A 364 10.80 9.46 -22.55
N LEU A 365 9.47 9.45 -22.61
CA LEU A 365 8.65 10.26 -23.49
C LEU A 365 7.86 11.27 -22.67
N HIS A 366 7.65 12.44 -23.24
CA HIS A 366 6.77 13.46 -22.67
C HIS A 366 5.82 13.98 -23.73
N ILE A 367 4.66 14.45 -23.27
CA ILE A 367 3.68 15.11 -24.11
C ILE A 367 4.02 16.61 -24.08
N ASP A 368 4.38 17.17 -25.24
CA ASP A 368 4.58 18.59 -25.42
C ASP A 368 3.26 19.33 -25.17
N LYS A 369 3.29 20.32 -24.27
CA LYS A 369 2.06 21.00 -23.80
C LYS A 369 1.45 21.94 -24.83
N GLN A 370 2.20 22.39 -25.82
CA GLN A 370 1.73 23.37 -26.81
C GLN A 370 1.14 22.68 -28.04
N THR A 371 1.74 21.57 -28.43
CA THR A 371 1.43 20.83 -29.65
C THR A 371 0.68 19.54 -29.39
N GLY A 372 0.68 19.04 -28.15
CA GLY A 372 0.15 17.72 -27.79
C GLY A 372 0.94 16.55 -28.36
N LYS A 373 2.10 16.80 -28.99
CA LYS A 373 2.93 15.76 -29.61
C LYS A 373 3.76 15.04 -28.56
N ILE A 374 3.99 13.76 -28.79
CA ILE A 374 4.89 12.97 -27.95
C ILE A 374 6.30 13.11 -28.48
N GLU A 375 7.20 13.59 -27.62
CA GLU A 375 8.60 13.80 -27.92
C GLU A 375 9.47 13.02 -26.94
N GLN A 376 10.62 12.56 -27.43
CA GLN A 376 11.64 11.98 -26.57
C GLN A 376 12.13 13.07 -25.61
N SER A 377 12.10 12.78 -24.31
CA SER A 377 12.67 13.68 -23.32
C SER A 377 14.19 13.70 -23.49
N CYS A 378 14.74 14.83 -23.89
CA CYS A 378 16.19 15.04 -23.97
C CYS A 378 16.84 15.22 -22.59
N ASN A 379 16.04 15.52 -21.57
CA ASN A 379 16.51 15.85 -20.21
C ASN A 379 16.40 14.70 -19.20
N ILE A 380 15.72 13.61 -19.56
CA ILE A 380 15.58 12.43 -18.70
C ILE A 380 16.34 11.28 -19.36
N PRO A 381 17.33 10.67 -18.70
CA PRO A 381 18.06 9.55 -19.28
C PRO A 381 17.20 8.27 -19.30
N PRO A 382 17.53 7.29 -20.18
CA PRO A 382 16.83 6.01 -20.22
C PRO A 382 16.91 5.22 -18.91
N SER A 383 15.95 4.34 -18.66
CA SER A 383 15.98 3.43 -17.51
C SER A 383 16.43 2.01 -17.91
N PHE A 384 17.15 1.32 -17.02
CA PHE A 384 17.88 0.07 -17.29
C PHE A 384 17.57 -1.06 -16.29
N GLY A 385 16.31 -1.31 -15.97
CA GLY A 385 15.90 -2.14 -14.84
C GLY A 385 15.80 -1.33 -13.54
N ALA A 386 15.68 -2.03 -12.41
CA ALA A 386 15.48 -1.42 -11.11
C ALA A 386 16.24 -2.19 -10.01
N HIS A 387 16.26 -1.61 -8.82
CA HIS A 387 16.74 -2.25 -7.60
C HIS A 387 15.71 -2.07 -6.47
N MET A 388 15.77 -2.99 -5.50
CA MET A 388 14.89 -2.99 -4.34
C MET A 388 15.64 -2.51 -3.10
N THR A 389 15.05 -1.57 -2.39
CA THR A 389 15.55 -1.10 -1.10
C THR A 389 14.81 -1.83 0.02
N PHE A 390 15.54 -2.70 0.74
CA PHE A 390 15.04 -3.44 1.91
C PHE A 390 15.29 -2.69 3.23
N THR A 391 15.33 -1.36 3.15
CA THR A 391 15.55 -0.44 4.27
C THR A 391 14.56 0.72 4.16
N HIS A 392 14.41 1.44 5.27
CA HIS A 392 13.40 2.47 5.53
C HIS A 392 13.02 3.40 4.35
N ASP A 393 11.90 3.08 3.68
CA ASP A 393 11.15 3.95 2.76
C ASP A 393 9.63 3.85 3.07
N ARG A 394 8.77 4.50 2.28
CA ARG A 394 7.31 4.47 2.45
C ARG A 394 6.75 3.04 2.42
N TYR A 395 7.40 2.09 1.75
CA TYR A 395 7.02 0.67 1.76
C TYR A 395 8.26 -0.21 1.70
N LEU A 396 8.14 -1.47 2.12
CA LEU A 396 9.23 -2.42 2.14
C LEU A 396 8.95 -3.64 1.25
N PRO A 397 9.82 -3.94 0.27
CA PRO A 397 10.84 -3.11 -0.34
C PRO A 397 10.26 -2.02 -1.25
N PHE A 398 10.96 -0.90 -1.31
CA PHE A 398 10.71 0.14 -2.32
C PHE A 398 11.49 -0.15 -3.60
N VAL A 399 10.92 0.19 -4.75
CA VAL A 399 11.58 0.02 -6.07
C VAL A 399 12.03 1.36 -6.60
N THR A 400 13.31 1.43 -6.97
CA THR A 400 13.90 2.60 -7.61
C THR A 400 14.36 2.22 -9.00
N TRP A 401 13.85 2.92 -10.02
CA TRP A 401 14.25 2.71 -11.41
C TRP A 401 15.65 3.29 -11.64
N SER A 402 16.48 2.54 -12.33
CA SER A 402 17.87 2.91 -12.56
C SER A 402 18.00 3.72 -13.85
N ILE A 403 18.22 5.03 -13.73
CA ILE A 403 18.18 6.00 -14.84
C ILE A 403 19.52 6.27 -15.53
N LEU A 404 20.61 5.60 -15.15
CA LEU A 404 21.93 5.80 -15.76
C LEU A 404 22.46 4.42 -16.21
N GLY A 405 22.67 4.24 -17.51
CA GLY A 405 23.00 2.91 -18.07
C GLY A 405 24.34 2.34 -17.64
N SER A 406 25.21 3.17 -17.05
CA SER A 406 26.50 2.78 -16.47
C SER A 406 26.44 2.49 -14.97
N VAL A 407 25.27 2.62 -14.35
CA VAL A 407 25.13 2.76 -12.89
C VAL A 407 24.60 1.52 -12.21
N ILE A 408 23.97 0.62 -12.95
CA ILE A 408 23.83 -0.75 -12.46
C ILE A 408 25.14 -1.43 -12.83
N PRO A 409 26.00 -1.80 -11.88
CA PRO A 409 26.92 -2.89 -12.10
C PRO A 409 26.07 -4.06 -12.54
N LEU A 410 26.00 -4.28 -13.86
CA LEU A 410 25.35 -5.44 -14.41
C LEU A 410 26.01 -6.62 -13.72
N LEU A 411 25.22 -7.39 -12.99
CA LEU A 411 25.65 -8.70 -12.55
C LEU A 411 26.02 -9.49 -13.81
N LYS A 412 26.90 -10.48 -13.67
CA LYS A 412 27.55 -11.15 -14.80
C LYS A 412 26.53 -11.52 -15.90
N GLY A 413 26.64 -10.91 -17.09
CA GLY A 413 25.73 -11.23 -18.21
C GLY A 413 24.46 -10.37 -18.33
N SER A 414 24.49 -9.11 -17.89
CA SER A 414 23.35 -8.16 -17.93
C SER A 414 22.23 -8.48 -16.93
N GLU A 415 22.55 -9.21 -15.87
CA GLU A 415 21.62 -9.50 -14.78
C GLU A 415 21.33 -8.23 -13.97
N ILE A 416 20.07 -8.08 -13.55
CA ILE A 416 19.57 -6.94 -12.76
C ILE A 416 18.83 -7.42 -11.51
N PRO A 417 18.81 -6.66 -10.41
CA PRO A 417 18.17 -7.14 -9.18
C PRO A 417 16.65 -7.20 -9.26
N CYS A 418 16.04 -6.24 -9.96
CA CYS A 418 14.61 -6.08 -10.06
C CYS A 418 14.22 -5.62 -11.48
N ILE A 419 13.12 -6.14 -12.00
CA ILE A 419 12.47 -5.58 -13.20
C ILE A 419 11.75 -4.26 -12.84
N TYR A 420 11.31 -3.50 -13.83
CA TYR A 420 10.36 -2.40 -13.61
C TYR A 420 9.05 -2.63 -14.37
N GLY A 421 7.98 -1.95 -13.98
CA GLY A 421 6.63 -2.15 -14.51
C GLY A 421 6.42 -1.81 -15.99
N ALA A 422 7.23 -0.93 -16.59
CA ALA A 422 7.01 -0.44 -17.96
C ALA A 422 7.07 -1.51 -19.06
N GLY A 423 7.96 -2.50 -18.96
CA GLY A 423 8.13 -3.48 -20.02
C GLY A 423 9.01 -4.67 -19.64
N TYR A 424 8.39 -5.81 -19.40
CA TYR A 424 9.06 -7.05 -19.02
C TYR A 424 8.42 -8.29 -19.65
N ALA A 425 9.21 -9.33 -19.88
CA ALA A 425 8.84 -10.52 -20.63
C ALA A 425 9.28 -11.81 -19.93
N SER A 426 8.61 -12.92 -20.21
CA SER A 426 9.01 -14.25 -19.73
C SER A 426 8.39 -15.37 -20.58
N SER A 427 8.77 -16.61 -20.29
CA SER A 427 8.04 -17.77 -20.79
C SER A 427 6.79 -18.00 -19.95
N CYS A 428 5.70 -18.43 -20.60
CA CYS A 428 4.46 -18.78 -19.90
C CYS A 428 4.74 -19.89 -18.86
N ASN A 429 5.53 -20.90 -19.21
CA ASN A 429 5.85 -22.00 -18.29
C ASN A 429 6.59 -21.52 -17.03
N TYR A 430 7.60 -20.66 -17.17
CA TYR A 430 8.35 -20.15 -16.02
C TYR A 430 7.49 -19.24 -15.14
N TRP A 431 6.66 -18.39 -15.76
CA TRP A 431 5.70 -17.57 -15.01
C TRP A 431 4.79 -18.42 -14.12
N HIS A 432 4.22 -19.50 -14.67
CA HIS A 432 3.38 -20.43 -13.90
C HIS A 432 4.20 -21.18 -12.84
N SER A 433 5.45 -21.57 -13.11
CA SER A 433 6.28 -22.31 -12.14
C SER A 433 6.66 -21.47 -10.92
N ILE A 434 6.81 -20.15 -11.07
CA ILE A 434 7.02 -19.22 -9.95
C ILE A 434 5.70 -18.66 -9.38
N GLY A 435 4.55 -19.16 -9.86
CA GLY A 435 3.22 -18.73 -9.43
C GLY A 435 2.85 -17.30 -9.80
N GLY A 436 3.56 -16.68 -10.75
CA GLY A 436 3.23 -15.37 -11.33
C GLY A 436 2.89 -14.29 -10.29
N LEU A 437 1.80 -13.57 -10.56
CA LEU A 437 1.24 -12.54 -9.68
C LEU A 437 0.15 -13.10 -8.75
N THR A 438 -0.03 -14.41 -8.68
CA THR A 438 -0.99 -15.06 -7.78
C THR A 438 -0.77 -14.58 -6.34
N GLY A 439 -1.84 -14.13 -5.68
CA GLY A 439 -1.79 -13.50 -4.36
C GLY A 439 -2.09 -12.00 -4.41
N LEU A 440 -1.59 -11.29 -5.42
CA LEU A 440 -1.76 -9.84 -5.58
C LEU A 440 -3.06 -9.50 -6.33
N ILE A 441 -3.76 -8.45 -5.88
CA ILE A 441 -5.12 -8.10 -6.36
C ILE A 441 -5.27 -6.64 -6.79
N HIS A 442 -4.20 -5.85 -6.70
CA HIS A 442 -4.23 -4.42 -6.94
C HIS A 442 -2.90 -3.91 -7.50
N TYR A 443 -2.79 -2.59 -7.73
CA TYR A 443 -1.53 -1.94 -8.05
C TYR A 443 -0.61 -1.85 -6.81
N GLY A 444 0.68 -2.10 -7.03
CA GLY A 444 1.74 -2.00 -6.04
C GLY A 444 2.40 -3.35 -5.77
N CYS A 445 3.73 -3.30 -5.67
CA CYS A 445 4.66 -4.37 -5.34
C CYS A 445 4.86 -5.49 -6.38
N GLU A 446 4.25 -5.39 -7.57
CA GLU A 446 4.33 -6.45 -8.58
C GLU A 446 5.77 -6.78 -9.00
N GLU A 447 6.60 -5.76 -9.20
CA GLU A 447 7.99 -5.93 -9.63
C GLU A 447 8.82 -6.66 -8.58
N GLN A 448 8.69 -6.25 -7.32
CA GLN A 448 9.38 -6.87 -6.19
C GLN A 448 8.93 -8.30 -6.00
N TYR A 449 7.62 -8.54 -6.08
CA TYR A 449 7.03 -9.85 -5.91
C TYR A 449 7.56 -10.84 -6.96
N LEU A 450 7.57 -10.44 -8.24
CA LEU A 450 8.07 -11.27 -9.33
C LEU A 450 9.58 -11.47 -9.27
N SER A 451 10.36 -10.40 -9.08
CA SER A 451 11.82 -10.49 -9.07
C SER A 451 12.35 -11.32 -7.92
N ILE A 452 11.78 -11.18 -6.71
CA ILE A 452 12.19 -12.00 -5.56
C ILE A 452 11.85 -13.47 -5.81
N LYS A 453 10.66 -13.79 -6.32
CA LYS A 453 10.31 -15.18 -6.70
C LYS A 453 11.24 -15.76 -7.74
N ALA A 454 11.57 -14.99 -8.78
CA ALA A 454 12.44 -15.46 -9.86
C ALA A 454 13.83 -15.86 -9.32
N TRP A 455 14.44 -15.01 -8.50
CA TRP A 455 15.70 -15.29 -7.85
C TRP A 455 15.59 -16.46 -6.86
N MET A 456 14.60 -16.48 -5.97
CA MET A 456 14.44 -17.57 -4.99
C MET A 456 14.19 -18.94 -5.65
N ASN A 457 13.61 -18.96 -6.85
CA ASN A 457 13.41 -20.17 -7.66
C ASN A 457 14.65 -20.60 -8.46
N GLY A 458 15.75 -19.82 -8.43
CA GLY A 458 17.02 -20.16 -9.08
C GLY A 458 17.12 -19.70 -10.53
N GLY A 459 16.15 -18.91 -11.00
CA GLY A 459 16.27 -18.14 -12.22
C GLY A 459 16.87 -16.77 -11.92
N GLY A 460 16.31 -15.72 -12.52
CA GLY A 460 16.74 -14.36 -12.25
C GLY A 460 16.06 -13.32 -13.13
N CYS A 461 16.54 -12.08 -13.03
CA CYS A 461 16.10 -10.99 -13.88
C CYS A 461 17.25 -10.52 -14.78
N GLN A 462 17.00 -10.39 -16.08
CA GLN A 462 17.99 -10.00 -17.06
C GLN A 462 17.54 -8.78 -17.85
N LEU A 463 18.43 -7.80 -18.01
CA LEU A 463 18.22 -6.65 -18.88
C LEU A 463 18.47 -7.03 -20.35
N LEU A 464 17.62 -6.53 -21.25
CA LEU A 464 17.79 -6.61 -22.70
C LEU A 464 18.43 -5.31 -23.22
N PRO A 465 19.77 -5.23 -23.33
CA PRO A 465 20.45 -3.98 -23.65
C PRO A 465 20.09 -3.42 -25.04
N ALA A 466 19.69 -4.29 -25.98
CA ALA A 466 19.34 -3.90 -27.34
C ALA A 466 17.87 -3.46 -27.51
N VAL A 467 16.99 -3.76 -26.55
CA VAL A 467 15.55 -3.53 -26.70
C VAL A 467 15.15 -2.25 -25.97
N TYR A 468 14.87 -1.19 -26.73
CA TYR A 468 14.40 0.09 -26.19
C TYR A 468 12.94 0.36 -26.55
N LEU A 469 12.13 0.55 -25.53
CA LEU A 469 10.72 0.93 -25.65
C LEU A 469 10.52 2.34 -25.08
N GLY A 470 9.68 3.14 -25.70
CA GLY A 470 9.32 4.46 -25.18
C GLY A 470 8.27 4.34 -24.08
N HIS A 471 8.42 5.10 -22.99
CA HIS A 471 7.47 5.14 -21.86
C HIS A 471 7.07 6.58 -21.57
N ILE A 472 5.76 6.86 -21.50
CA ILE A 472 5.25 8.20 -21.18
C ILE A 472 5.14 8.37 -19.68
N TYR A 473 5.92 9.29 -19.12
CA TYR A 473 5.89 9.57 -17.68
C TYR A 473 4.76 10.53 -17.33
N ARG A 474 3.80 10.03 -16.54
CA ARG A 474 2.69 10.83 -16.00
C ARG A 474 3.11 11.56 -14.72
N LYS A 475 2.46 12.68 -14.45
CA LYS A 475 2.59 13.36 -13.15
C LYS A 475 1.89 12.52 -12.07
N LEU A 476 2.43 12.54 -10.85
CA LEU A 476 1.88 11.83 -9.68
C LEU A 476 0.38 12.12 -9.44
N ASN A 477 -0.08 13.35 -9.71
CA ASN A 477 -1.48 13.75 -9.52
C ASN A 477 -2.44 13.20 -10.60
N ALA A 478 -1.93 12.45 -11.58
CA ALA A 478 -2.69 11.84 -12.68
C ALA A 478 -2.76 10.31 -12.58
N ILE A 479 -2.39 9.73 -11.44
CA ILE A 479 -2.49 8.28 -11.19
C ILE A 479 -3.94 7.95 -10.83
N PRO A 480 -4.60 6.98 -11.51
CA PRO A 480 -6.02 6.68 -11.31
C PRO A 480 -6.30 5.81 -10.06
N PHE A 481 -5.31 5.58 -9.18
CA PHE A 481 -5.40 4.69 -8.03
C PHE A 481 -4.91 5.36 -6.74
N THR A 482 -5.46 4.94 -5.60
CA THR A 482 -5.06 5.41 -4.26
C THR A 482 -3.78 4.71 -3.81
N LEU A 483 -2.70 5.47 -3.57
CA LEU A 483 -1.41 4.91 -3.13
C LEU A 483 -1.39 4.47 -1.65
N ILE A 484 -2.35 4.90 -0.83
CA ILE A 484 -2.47 4.52 0.59
C ILE A 484 -3.90 4.02 0.86
N GLY A 485 -4.29 2.95 0.17
CA GLY A 485 -5.57 2.25 0.37
C GLY A 485 -5.37 0.84 0.93
N ILE A 486 -6.45 0.21 1.41
CA ILE A 486 -6.42 -1.13 2.01
C ILE A 486 -5.93 -2.21 1.02
N LEU A 487 -6.27 -2.09 -0.26
CA LEU A 487 -5.83 -3.00 -1.31
C LEU A 487 -4.31 -2.91 -1.57
N HIS A 488 -3.74 -1.71 -1.48
CA HIS A 488 -2.29 -1.52 -1.61
C HIS A 488 -1.54 -2.13 -0.43
N ILE A 489 -2.05 -1.94 0.78
CA ILE A 489 -1.50 -2.56 2.00
C ILE A 489 -1.62 -4.07 1.95
N TYR A 490 -2.74 -4.59 1.46
CA TYR A 490 -2.94 -6.02 1.24
C TYR A 490 -1.83 -6.62 0.34
N ASN A 491 -1.51 -6.01 -0.80
CA ASN A 491 -0.45 -6.48 -1.70
C ASN A 491 0.92 -6.56 -0.98
N TYR A 492 1.28 -5.53 -0.21
CA TYR A 492 2.53 -5.54 0.56
C TYR A 492 2.53 -6.56 1.71
N LEU A 493 1.38 -6.80 2.35
CA LEU A 493 1.24 -7.87 3.34
C LEU A 493 1.41 -9.25 2.69
N ILE A 494 0.85 -9.48 1.51
CA ILE A 494 1.09 -10.73 0.77
C ILE A 494 2.59 -10.91 0.57
N LEU A 495 3.30 -9.90 0.08
CA LEU A 495 4.75 -9.94 -0.10
C LEU A 495 5.49 -10.27 1.22
N CYS A 496 5.14 -9.61 2.32
CA CYS A 496 5.77 -9.83 3.63
C CYS A 496 5.51 -11.23 4.18
N GLU A 497 4.26 -11.69 4.14
CA GLU A 497 3.85 -12.98 4.70
C GLU A 497 4.30 -14.17 3.84
N SER A 498 4.51 -13.96 2.53
CA SER A 498 4.87 -15.02 1.58
C SER A 498 6.37 -15.15 1.30
N LEU A 499 7.09 -14.04 1.12
CA LEU A 499 8.47 -14.07 0.60
C LEU A 499 9.52 -13.63 1.60
N PHE A 500 9.15 -13.11 2.78
CA PHE A 500 10.14 -12.59 3.73
C PHE A 500 10.46 -13.54 4.88
N PRO A 501 11.75 -13.61 5.26
CA PRO A 501 12.16 -14.18 6.53
C PRO A 501 11.60 -13.35 7.69
N ILE A 502 11.57 -13.94 8.90
CA ILE A 502 10.84 -13.40 10.05
C ILE A 502 11.22 -11.94 10.34
N SER A 503 12.51 -11.62 10.41
CA SER A 503 12.96 -10.26 10.74
C SER A 503 12.49 -9.21 9.72
N ILE A 504 12.58 -9.51 8.41
CA ILE A 504 12.14 -8.60 7.34
C ILE A 504 10.61 -8.54 7.25
N ARG A 505 9.92 -9.67 7.47
CA ARG A 505 8.46 -9.73 7.55
C ARG A 505 7.94 -8.85 8.67
N CYS A 506 8.53 -8.95 9.87
CA CYS A 506 8.13 -8.15 11.01
C CYS A 506 8.38 -6.66 10.78
N LEU A 507 9.52 -6.30 10.16
CA LEU A 507 9.81 -4.93 9.79
C LEU A 507 8.79 -4.38 8.77
N GLY A 508 8.48 -5.15 7.72
CA GLY A 508 7.46 -4.79 6.73
C GLY A 508 6.08 -4.59 7.36
N ASN A 509 5.67 -5.50 8.24
CA ASN A 509 4.42 -5.38 9.01
C ASN A 509 4.41 -4.12 9.90
N ALA A 510 5.51 -3.83 10.61
CA ALA A 510 5.62 -2.64 11.46
C ALA A 510 5.55 -1.34 10.65
N ILE A 511 6.14 -1.30 9.45
CA ILE A 511 6.05 -0.15 8.55
C ILE A 511 4.60 0.05 8.09
N LEU A 512 3.92 -1.00 7.61
CA LEU A 512 2.52 -0.92 7.18
C LEU A 512 1.57 -0.53 8.32
N TRP A 513 1.77 -1.11 9.51
CA TRP A 513 1.05 -0.76 10.73
C TRP A 513 1.21 0.73 11.07
N ARG A 514 2.41 1.28 10.94
CA ARG A 514 2.68 2.69 11.26
C ARG A 514 2.07 3.66 10.23
N LEU A 515 2.03 3.26 8.96
CA LEU A 515 1.51 4.07 7.86
C LEU A 515 -0.01 4.17 7.89
N ALA A 516 -0.70 3.06 8.14
CA ALA A 516 -2.15 2.96 8.01
C ALA A 516 -2.70 1.87 8.96
N ARG A 517 -2.64 2.13 10.27
CA ARG A 517 -2.94 1.16 11.33
C ARG A 517 -4.29 0.44 11.16
N ARG A 518 -5.36 1.19 10.84
CA ARG A 518 -6.71 0.65 10.65
C ARG A 518 -6.75 -0.32 9.45
N GLN A 519 -6.31 0.14 8.29
CA GLN A 519 -6.30 -0.64 7.05
C GLN A 519 -5.36 -1.85 7.15
N TYR A 520 -4.22 -1.71 7.85
CA TYR A 520 -3.29 -2.80 8.13
C TYR A 520 -3.98 -3.97 8.85
N PHE A 521 -4.73 -3.72 9.93
CA PHE A 521 -5.39 -4.80 10.66
C PHE A 521 -6.51 -5.45 9.85
N GLN A 522 -7.27 -4.67 9.07
CA GLN A 522 -8.30 -5.19 8.17
C GLN A 522 -7.69 -6.11 7.10
N ALA A 523 -6.65 -5.63 6.41
CA ALA A 523 -5.96 -6.39 5.37
C ALA A 523 -5.25 -7.63 5.95
N LEU A 524 -4.60 -7.52 7.11
CA LEU A 524 -3.93 -8.63 7.78
C LEU A 524 -4.90 -9.74 8.17
N LYS A 525 -6.09 -9.38 8.66
CA LYS A 525 -7.14 -10.36 8.98
C LYS A 525 -7.56 -11.15 7.74
N ILE A 526 -7.65 -10.49 6.59
CA ILE A 526 -7.96 -11.15 5.31
C ILE A 526 -6.79 -12.04 4.86
N VAL A 527 -5.56 -11.53 4.81
CA VAL A 527 -4.37 -12.28 4.42
C VAL A 527 -4.22 -13.56 5.26
N ARG A 528 -4.48 -13.49 6.57
CA ARG A 528 -4.47 -14.66 7.46
C ARG A 528 -5.64 -15.61 7.27
N SER A 529 -6.77 -15.13 6.76
CA SER A 529 -7.96 -15.96 6.47
C SER A 529 -7.87 -16.67 5.12
N ILE A 530 -7.15 -16.10 4.17
CA ILE A 530 -6.84 -16.73 2.89
C ILE A 530 -5.88 -17.88 3.19
N GLY A 531 -6.31 -19.12 2.96
CA GLY A 531 -5.49 -20.29 3.24
C GLY A 531 -4.15 -20.23 2.50
N ARG A 532 -3.09 -20.83 3.07
CA ARG A 532 -1.74 -20.92 2.48
C ARG A 532 -1.71 -21.50 1.05
N ASN A 533 -2.81 -22.06 0.55
CA ASN A 533 -2.93 -22.57 -0.81
C ASN A 533 -3.03 -21.48 -1.88
N HIS A 534 -3.44 -20.25 -1.52
CA HIS A 534 -3.54 -19.12 -2.46
C HIS A 534 -2.35 -18.15 -2.38
N ILE A 535 -1.40 -18.41 -1.47
CA ILE A 535 -0.23 -17.58 -1.22
C ILE A 535 0.99 -18.48 -1.38
N ALA A 536 1.91 -18.14 -2.27
CA ALA A 536 3.16 -18.89 -2.41
C ALA A 536 3.85 -18.98 -1.04
N SER A 537 4.17 -20.20 -0.59
CA SER A 537 4.85 -20.38 0.68
C SER A 537 6.33 -20.09 0.50
N TYR A 538 6.93 -19.31 1.40
CA TYR A 538 8.36 -19.04 1.44
C TYR A 538 9.20 -20.31 1.22
N ASN A 539 8.78 -21.43 1.83
CA ASN A 539 9.48 -22.71 1.80
C ASN A 539 9.38 -23.45 0.45
N GLN A 540 8.57 -22.97 -0.51
CA GLN A 540 8.50 -23.55 -1.86
C GLN A 540 9.70 -23.18 -2.73
N TYR A 541 10.45 -22.14 -2.34
CA TYR A 541 11.61 -21.67 -3.08
C TYR A 541 12.87 -21.93 -2.27
N SER A 542 13.75 -22.80 -2.78
CA SER A 542 14.94 -23.25 -2.05
C SER A 542 16.25 -23.08 -2.84
N ALA A 543 16.21 -22.47 -4.02
CA ALA A 543 17.41 -22.34 -4.85
C ALA A 543 18.33 -21.23 -4.33
N HIS A 544 17.75 -20.08 -3.98
CA HIS A 544 18.47 -18.98 -3.34
C HIS A 544 17.75 -18.54 -2.07
N ASN A 545 18.52 -18.35 -1.00
CA ASN A 545 17.98 -17.82 0.25
C ASN A 545 17.79 -16.30 0.16
N PHE A 546 17.10 -15.72 1.14
CA PHE A 546 16.87 -14.27 1.12
C PHE A 546 18.15 -13.44 1.25
N GLN A 547 19.21 -13.99 1.84
CA GLN A 547 20.51 -13.32 1.94
C GLN A 547 21.11 -13.07 0.54
N PHE A 548 21.00 -14.03 -0.37
CA PHE A 548 21.37 -13.86 -1.77
C PHE A 548 20.57 -12.71 -2.44
N ILE A 549 19.29 -12.57 -2.12
CA ILE A 549 18.45 -11.46 -2.64
C ILE A 549 18.98 -10.10 -2.18
N LEU A 550 19.36 -9.99 -0.90
CA LEU A 550 19.94 -8.76 -0.36
C LEU A 550 21.27 -8.43 -1.03
N GLU A 551 22.13 -9.43 -1.22
CA GLU A 551 23.42 -9.27 -1.90
C GLU A 551 23.26 -8.85 -3.36
N THR A 552 22.32 -9.49 -4.06
CA THR A 552 21.92 -9.15 -5.45
C THR A 552 21.41 -7.72 -5.55
N ASN A 553 20.70 -7.20 -4.54
CA ASN A 553 20.17 -5.83 -4.54
C ASN A 553 21.15 -4.75 -4.09
N ASN A 554 22.23 -5.10 -3.38
CA ASN A 554 23.24 -4.16 -2.91
C ASN A 554 24.20 -3.69 -4.02
N VAL A 555 23.66 -3.47 -5.23
CA VAL A 555 24.37 -3.06 -6.44
C VAL A 555 24.38 -1.53 -6.52
N HIS A 556 25.52 -0.94 -6.90
CA HIS A 556 25.91 0.46 -6.68
C HIS A 556 24.91 1.56 -7.05
N HIS A 557 24.91 2.62 -6.25
CA HIS A 557 24.32 3.92 -6.58
C HIS A 557 25.35 4.86 -7.24
N PRO A 558 24.93 5.79 -8.10
CA PRO A 558 25.79 6.71 -8.84
C PRO A 558 25.94 8.09 -8.24
N ASP A 559 25.79 8.24 -6.92
CA ASP A 559 26.02 9.53 -6.27
C ASP A 559 27.54 9.84 -6.15
N ASP A 560 28.33 9.42 -7.15
CA ASP A 560 29.79 9.54 -7.23
C ASP A 560 30.26 10.97 -7.54
N VAL A 561 29.36 11.88 -7.90
CA VAL A 561 29.70 13.31 -8.07
C VAL A 561 29.99 13.97 -6.72
N ILE A 562 29.64 13.34 -5.59
CA ILE A 562 29.88 13.87 -4.24
C ILE A 562 31.22 13.36 -3.64
N LEU A 563 31.88 12.35 -4.24
CA LEU A 563 33.04 11.69 -3.63
C LEU A 563 34.28 12.60 -3.46
N THR A 564 34.52 13.55 -4.37
CA THR A 564 35.72 14.40 -4.28
C THR A 564 35.59 15.48 -3.19
N ALA A 565 34.39 16.01 -2.95
CA ALA A 565 34.11 16.89 -1.82
C ALA A 565 34.05 16.11 -0.49
N ILE A 566 33.52 14.88 -0.53
CA ILE A 566 33.39 13.97 0.64
C ILE A 566 34.75 13.55 1.19
N LYS A 567 35.73 13.18 0.36
CA LYS A 567 37.05 12.69 0.84
C LYS A 567 37.81 13.69 1.72
N GLN A 568 37.61 14.99 1.51
CA GLN A 568 38.21 16.03 2.35
C GLN A 568 37.46 16.16 3.69
N THR A 569 36.12 16.15 3.66
CA THR A 569 35.25 16.18 4.85
C THR A 569 35.37 14.90 5.69
N GLU A 570 35.62 13.75 5.06
CA GLU A 570 35.78 12.45 5.70
C GLU A 570 37.02 12.39 6.60
N LYS A 571 38.16 12.91 6.17
CA LYS A 571 39.40 12.91 6.99
C LYS A 571 39.23 13.72 8.28
N ASP A 572 38.58 14.88 8.19
CA ASP A 572 38.33 15.72 9.36
C ASP A 572 37.24 15.12 10.26
N THR A 573 36.20 14.52 9.66
CA THR A 573 35.15 13.76 10.37
C THR A 573 35.73 12.58 11.14
N ILE A 574 36.62 11.79 10.51
CA ILE A 574 37.20 10.61 11.15
C ILE A 574 38.17 10.97 12.26
N ARG A 575 38.94 12.05 12.13
CA ARG A 575 39.75 12.56 13.25
C ARG A 575 38.89 12.95 14.45
N GLN A 576 37.75 13.63 14.22
CA GLN A 576 36.81 13.98 15.29
C GLN A 576 36.20 12.72 15.93
N ILE A 577 35.84 11.72 15.13
CA ILE A 577 35.35 10.41 15.58
C ILE A 577 36.40 9.70 16.45
N ILE A 578 37.66 9.63 16.00
CA ILE A 578 38.77 9.01 16.77
C ILE A 578 38.97 9.74 18.10
N GLN A 579 39.02 11.08 18.09
CA GLN A 579 39.21 11.88 19.30
C GLN A 579 38.05 11.68 20.30
N PHE A 580 36.82 11.64 19.80
CA PHE A 580 35.63 11.42 20.62
C PHE A 580 35.65 10.02 21.26
N TYR A 581 35.80 8.96 20.48
CA TYR A 581 35.77 7.59 21.02
C TYR A 581 37.02 7.21 21.83
N SER A 582 38.11 7.95 21.67
CA SER A 582 39.27 7.84 22.57
C SER A 582 38.97 8.35 23.98
N SER A 583 38.05 9.31 24.14
CA SER A 583 37.70 9.94 25.42
C SER A 583 36.32 9.56 25.95
N THR A 584 35.48 8.87 25.17
CA THR A 584 34.12 8.49 25.60
C THR A 584 34.13 7.58 26.84
N THR A 585 33.23 7.86 27.76
CA THR A 585 32.94 7.06 28.96
C THR A 585 31.62 6.30 28.86
N SER A 586 30.73 6.68 27.92
CA SER A 586 29.50 5.93 27.62
C SER A 586 29.84 4.62 26.92
N SER A 587 29.06 3.57 27.17
CA SER A 587 29.26 2.22 26.61
C SER A 587 28.24 1.85 25.53
N GLY A 588 27.25 2.72 25.33
CA GLY A 588 26.11 2.59 24.44
C GLY A 588 26.35 2.35 22.95
N VAL A 589 25.28 1.93 22.28
CA VAL A 589 25.22 1.70 20.83
C VAL A 589 24.89 2.98 20.04
N CYS A 590 24.40 4.04 20.70
CA CYS A 590 24.19 5.35 20.07
C CYS A 590 25.38 6.30 20.30
N ASN A 591 25.69 6.60 21.57
CA ASN A 591 26.70 7.61 21.95
C ASN A 591 27.94 7.05 22.67
N GLY A 592 28.12 5.74 22.68
CA GLY A 592 29.14 5.08 23.50
C GLY A 592 30.20 4.30 22.73
N MET A 593 31.00 3.56 23.50
CA MET A 593 32.08 2.72 22.99
C MET A 593 31.62 1.76 21.89
N LEU A 594 30.41 1.19 22.00
CA LEU A 594 29.91 0.25 21.00
C LEU A 594 29.53 0.96 19.68
N ALA A 595 28.94 2.15 19.74
CA ALA A 595 28.73 2.98 18.56
C ALA A 595 30.05 3.24 17.83
N GLY A 596 31.08 3.64 18.58
CA GLY A 596 32.41 3.86 18.06
C GLY A 596 33.04 2.60 17.49
N LEU A 597 32.87 1.46 18.16
CA LEU A 597 33.37 0.18 17.69
C LEU A 597 32.74 -0.20 16.34
N ILE A 598 31.42 -0.11 16.21
CA ILE A 598 30.69 -0.38 14.96
C ILE A 598 31.19 0.56 13.86
N THR A 599 31.27 1.87 14.14
CA THR A 599 31.77 2.90 13.21
C THR A 599 33.15 2.55 12.67
N LEU A 600 34.08 2.31 13.59
CA LEU A 600 35.49 2.16 13.30
C LEU A 600 35.79 0.83 12.60
N ILE A 601 35.06 -0.24 12.91
CA ILE A 601 35.21 -1.52 12.20
C ILE A 601 34.79 -1.38 10.74
N HIS A 602 33.65 -0.75 10.47
CA HIS A 602 33.23 -0.46 9.09
C HIS A 602 34.25 0.43 8.36
N TYR A 603 34.82 1.44 9.04
CA TYR A 603 35.93 2.22 8.48
C TYR A 603 37.15 1.37 8.14
N GLN A 604 37.55 0.52 9.09
CA GLN A 604 38.76 -0.30 8.99
C GLN A 604 38.65 -1.34 7.86
N ALA A 605 37.44 -1.84 7.58
CA ALA A 605 37.20 -2.77 6.48
C ALA A 605 37.60 -2.16 5.12
N ASN A 606 37.34 -0.87 4.91
CA ASN A 606 37.71 -0.15 3.70
C ASN A 606 39.12 0.47 3.75
N ASN A 607 39.71 0.57 4.95
CA ASN A 607 41.01 1.21 5.17
C ASN A 607 41.95 0.30 6.01
N PRO A 608 42.32 -0.89 5.50
CA PRO A 608 42.99 -1.94 6.30
C PRO A 608 44.35 -1.53 6.87
N ASN A 609 45.00 -0.52 6.29
CA ASN A 609 46.33 -0.06 6.68
C ASN A 609 46.33 0.99 7.82
N ASN A 610 45.17 1.45 8.29
CA ASN A 610 45.10 2.45 9.37
C ASN A 610 45.41 1.82 10.74
N LYS A 611 46.65 1.97 11.23
CA LYS A 611 47.10 1.39 12.50
C LYS A 611 46.48 2.04 13.73
N GLU A 612 46.17 3.34 13.66
CA GLU A 612 45.58 4.11 14.76
C GLU A 612 44.15 3.62 15.06
N ILE A 613 43.35 3.45 14.01
CA ILE A 613 41.99 2.93 14.13
C ILE A 613 41.99 1.48 14.61
N LYS A 614 42.86 0.62 14.06
CA LYS A 614 43.03 -0.75 14.55
C LYS A 614 43.39 -0.79 16.05
N HIS A 615 44.24 0.12 16.52
CA HIS A 615 44.58 0.22 17.94
C HIS A 615 43.38 0.68 18.78
N LEU A 616 42.61 1.66 18.32
CA LEU A 616 41.42 2.13 19.00
C LEU A 616 40.32 1.06 19.06
N ILE A 617 40.07 0.32 17.98
CA ILE A 617 39.16 -0.84 17.95
C ILE A 617 39.55 -1.85 19.04
N ASN A 618 40.82 -2.26 19.09
CA ASN A 618 41.31 -3.19 20.11
C ASN A 618 41.17 -2.63 21.54
N THR A 619 41.28 -1.32 21.71
CA THR A 619 41.12 -0.64 23.00
C THR A 619 39.65 -0.67 23.43
N LEU A 620 38.72 -0.34 22.53
CA LEU A 620 37.29 -0.38 22.80
C LEU A 620 36.80 -1.80 23.11
N LEU A 621 37.24 -2.80 22.33
CA LEU A 621 36.93 -4.22 22.56
C LEU A 621 37.30 -4.68 23.97
N LYS A 622 38.47 -4.25 24.49
CA LYS A 622 38.93 -4.59 25.85
C LYS A 622 38.14 -3.88 26.95
N ARG A 623 37.53 -2.73 26.66
CA ARG A 623 36.79 -1.93 27.65
C ARG A 623 35.34 -2.39 27.82
N ILE A 624 34.71 -2.92 26.77
CA ILE A 624 33.31 -3.38 26.80
C ILE A 624 32.99 -4.30 27.99
N PRO A 625 33.78 -5.37 28.28
CA PRO A 625 33.46 -6.27 29.39
C PRO A 625 33.40 -5.58 30.76
N SER A 626 34.23 -4.56 30.97
CA SER A 626 34.27 -3.81 32.23
C SER A 626 33.05 -2.89 32.42
N ALA A 627 32.42 -2.45 31.33
CA ALA A 627 31.28 -1.55 31.37
C ALA A 627 29.94 -2.24 31.68
N ILE A 628 29.81 -3.53 31.34
CA ILE A 628 28.54 -4.28 31.47
C ILE A 628 28.00 -4.26 32.91
N ARG A 629 28.87 -4.26 33.92
CA ARG A 629 28.43 -4.33 35.32
C ARG A 629 27.86 -3.01 35.87
N THR A 630 28.15 -1.89 35.21
CA THR A 630 27.86 -0.54 35.72
C THR A 630 26.89 0.23 34.83
N THR A 631 26.35 -0.41 33.79
CA THR A 631 25.52 0.23 32.77
C THR A 631 24.05 -0.07 33.03
N GLU A 632 23.18 0.91 32.80
CA GLU A 632 21.72 0.77 32.97
C GLU A 632 21.09 -0.13 31.90
N VAL A 633 19.86 -0.60 32.15
CA VAL A 633 19.09 -1.42 31.20
C VAL A 633 18.25 -0.52 30.28
N THR A 634 18.88 -0.03 29.23
CA THR A 634 18.23 0.69 28.12
C THR A 634 18.81 0.24 26.78
N PHE A 635 18.23 0.69 25.66
CA PHE A 635 18.79 0.45 24.34
C PHE A 635 19.81 1.50 23.93
N GLN A 636 19.50 2.79 24.13
CA GLN A 636 20.31 3.90 23.61
C GLN A 636 21.76 3.84 24.09
N ASP A 637 21.93 3.85 25.42
CA ASP A 637 23.24 3.83 26.08
C ASP A 637 23.41 2.67 27.08
N GLY A 638 22.48 1.71 27.04
CA GLY A 638 22.34 0.67 28.05
C GLY A 638 22.71 -0.75 27.59
N LEU A 639 22.53 -1.71 28.50
CA LEU A 639 22.86 -3.12 28.32
C LEU A 639 22.13 -3.80 27.16
N SER A 640 20.88 -3.41 26.88
CA SER A 640 20.11 -4.01 25.78
C SER A 640 20.72 -3.62 24.44
N GLY A 641 21.15 -2.37 24.27
CA GLY A 641 21.85 -1.90 23.09
C GLY A 641 23.24 -2.50 22.96
N ILE A 642 23.97 -2.63 24.08
CA ILE A 642 25.28 -3.30 24.12
C ILE A 642 25.17 -4.75 23.65
N GLY A 643 24.24 -5.50 24.24
CA GLY A 643 24.01 -6.90 23.86
C GLY A 643 23.59 -7.04 22.41
N TRP A 644 22.68 -6.18 21.94
CA TRP A 644 22.24 -6.17 20.53
C TRP A 644 23.42 -5.89 19.58
N GLY A 645 24.24 -4.87 19.86
CA GLY A 645 25.37 -4.52 19.00
C GLY A 645 26.49 -5.56 19.00
N LEU A 646 26.72 -6.25 20.12
CA LEU A 646 27.62 -7.41 20.15
C LEU A 646 27.10 -8.54 19.25
N ILE A 647 25.80 -8.86 19.32
CA ILE A 647 25.18 -9.85 18.43
C ILE A 647 25.31 -9.41 16.97
N TYR A 648 25.08 -8.13 16.66
CA TYR A 648 25.27 -7.57 15.32
C TYR A 648 26.70 -7.79 14.81
N LEU A 649 27.71 -7.43 15.60
CA LEU A 649 29.12 -7.57 15.22
C LEU A 649 29.51 -9.04 14.98
N ILE A 650 29.06 -9.95 15.85
CA ILE A 650 29.35 -11.39 15.71
C ILE A 650 28.63 -11.98 14.50
N SER A 651 27.33 -11.72 14.36
CA SER A 651 26.47 -12.33 13.33
C SER A 651 26.81 -11.87 11.91
N ASN A 652 27.52 -10.75 11.78
CA ASN A 652 28.00 -10.21 10.50
C ASN A 652 29.51 -10.46 10.29
N ASN A 653 30.16 -11.30 11.11
CA ASN A 653 31.60 -11.62 11.04
C ASN A 653 32.52 -10.38 11.08
N LEU A 654 32.11 -9.34 11.81
CA LEU A 654 32.85 -8.08 11.92
C LEU A 654 33.94 -8.12 13.00
N ILE A 655 33.85 -9.08 13.92
CA ILE A 655 34.82 -9.34 14.99
C ILE A 655 35.10 -10.84 15.11
N SER A 656 36.27 -11.19 15.65
CA SER A 656 36.71 -12.59 15.84
C SER A 656 36.57 -13.07 17.28
N GLU A 657 36.39 -12.14 18.20
CA GLU A 657 36.29 -12.34 19.64
C GLU A 657 34.93 -12.94 20.03
N SER A 658 34.95 -14.03 20.80
CA SER A 658 33.72 -14.61 21.34
C SER A 658 33.27 -13.85 22.59
N PHE A 659 32.40 -12.84 22.43
CA PHE A 659 31.74 -12.14 23.55
C PHE A 659 30.65 -12.98 24.24
N HIS A 660 30.80 -14.32 24.24
CA HIS A 660 29.75 -15.22 24.74
C HIS A 660 29.53 -15.08 26.24
N LYS A 661 30.60 -14.88 27.03
CA LYS A 661 30.49 -14.69 28.49
C LYS A 661 29.80 -13.38 28.82
N GLU A 662 30.09 -12.34 28.05
CA GLU A 662 29.50 -11.02 28.17
C GLU A 662 28.00 -11.07 27.84
N LEU A 663 27.61 -11.76 26.77
CA LEU A 663 26.19 -11.99 26.44
C LEU A 663 25.47 -12.77 27.55
N LEU A 664 26.07 -13.82 28.12
CA LEU A 664 25.48 -14.56 29.25
C LEU A 664 25.34 -13.70 30.52
N LEU A 665 26.24 -12.74 30.74
CA LEU A 665 26.14 -11.78 31.85
C LEU A 665 25.03 -10.76 31.59
N ILE A 666 24.92 -10.24 30.36
CA ILE A 666 23.83 -9.34 29.96
C ILE A 666 22.47 -10.04 30.11
N ASP A 667 22.38 -11.29 29.65
CA ASP A 667 21.18 -12.14 29.80
C ASP A 667 20.75 -12.23 31.28
N GLN A 668 21.70 -12.44 32.19
CA GLN A 668 21.44 -12.52 33.62
C GLN A 668 20.96 -11.18 34.19
N ILE A 669 21.66 -10.08 33.91
CA ILE A 669 21.30 -8.75 34.45
C ILE A 669 19.92 -8.32 33.94
N ILE A 670 19.62 -8.52 32.66
CA ILE A 670 18.30 -8.20 32.10
C ILE A 670 17.21 -9.09 32.71
N SER A 671 17.51 -10.35 33.02
CA SER A 671 16.57 -11.27 33.66
C SER A 671 16.22 -10.90 35.11
N GLU A 672 17.11 -10.19 35.79
CA GLU A 672 16.94 -9.72 37.17
C GLU A 672 16.35 -8.29 37.24
N TYR A 673 16.18 -7.62 36.09
CA TYR A 673 15.72 -6.23 36.03
C TYR A 673 14.21 -6.11 36.34
N PRO A 674 13.77 -5.15 37.20
CA PRO A 674 12.38 -5.03 37.62
C PRO A 674 11.49 -4.42 36.53
N LEU A 675 10.97 -5.25 35.62
CA LEU A 675 10.16 -4.81 34.48
C LEU A 675 8.81 -4.18 34.87
N THR A 676 8.30 -4.45 36.06
CA THR A 676 7.08 -3.82 36.59
C THR A 676 7.21 -2.32 36.80
N GLU A 677 8.45 -1.80 36.85
CA GLU A 677 8.75 -0.37 37.07
C GLU A 677 8.98 0.39 35.76
N VAL A 678 8.97 -0.29 34.60
CA VAL A 678 9.18 0.35 33.30
C VAL A 678 7.88 0.98 32.81
N ILE A 679 7.82 2.31 32.80
CA ILE A 679 6.59 3.07 32.53
C ILE A 679 6.35 3.28 31.02
N THR A 680 7.38 3.18 30.17
CA THR A 680 7.28 3.58 28.75
C THR A 680 7.49 2.44 27.75
N THR A 681 6.72 2.48 26.66
CA THR A 681 6.86 1.58 25.50
C THR A 681 7.91 2.05 24.49
N GLY A 682 8.68 3.10 24.79
CA GLY A 682 9.64 3.66 23.85
C GLY A 682 10.79 2.71 23.54
N PHE A 683 11.30 2.73 22.31
CA PHE A 683 12.38 1.84 21.88
C PHE A 683 13.71 2.12 22.61
N PHE A 684 14.13 3.39 22.66
CA PHE A 684 15.48 3.74 23.14
C PHE A 684 15.66 3.59 24.66
N ASN A 685 14.64 3.97 25.43
CA ASN A 685 14.72 4.10 26.90
C ASN A 685 13.64 3.32 27.65
N GLY A 686 12.84 2.51 26.95
CA GLY A 686 11.72 1.75 27.53
C GLY A 686 11.80 0.25 27.23
N ILE A 687 10.66 -0.41 27.41
CA ILE A 687 10.53 -1.87 27.23
C ILE A 687 10.86 -2.32 25.79
N GLY A 688 10.70 -1.42 24.81
CA GLY A 688 10.99 -1.67 23.40
C GLY A 688 12.44 -2.06 23.15
N GLY A 689 13.36 -1.46 23.91
CA GLY A 689 14.78 -1.78 23.84
C GLY A 689 15.13 -3.14 24.40
N ILE A 690 14.49 -3.51 25.51
CA ILE A 690 14.69 -4.80 26.18
C ILE A 690 14.16 -5.92 25.28
N ILE A 691 12.96 -5.78 24.72
CA ILE A 691 12.40 -6.79 23.83
C ILE A 691 13.21 -6.92 22.53
N ALA A 692 13.80 -5.83 22.03
CA ALA A 692 14.71 -5.88 20.89
C ALA A 692 15.94 -6.75 21.15
N TYR A 693 16.56 -6.60 22.32
CA TYR A 693 17.66 -7.49 22.74
C TYR A 693 17.18 -8.93 22.90
N VAL A 694 16.09 -9.16 23.65
CA VAL A 694 15.59 -10.51 23.95
C VAL A 694 15.22 -11.26 22.67
N ALA A 695 14.46 -10.64 21.76
CA ALA A 695 14.08 -11.25 20.48
C ALA A 695 15.32 -11.62 19.66
N THR A 696 16.26 -10.69 19.54
CA THR A 696 17.52 -10.87 18.79
C THR A 696 18.40 -11.95 19.42
N ARG A 697 18.48 -12.00 20.76
CA ARG A 697 19.29 -12.95 21.52
C ARG A 697 18.78 -14.38 21.39
N LEU A 698 17.47 -14.57 21.44
CA LEU A 698 16.82 -15.87 21.22
C LEU A 698 17.08 -16.36 19.80
N GLN A 699 16.88 -15.50 18.80
CA GLN A 699 17.15 -15.81 17.40
C GLN A 699 18.63 -16.19 17.19
N PHE A 700 19.56 -15.40 17.73
CA PHE A 700 21.00 -15.67 17.67
C PHE A 700 21.37 -16.99 18.34
N SER A 701 20.76 -17.32 19.47
CA SER A 701 20.97 -18.59 20.17
C SER A 701 20.58 -19.79 19.31
N VAL A 702 19.43 -19.70 18.64
CA VAL A 702 18.97 -20.74 17.71
C VAL A 702 19.90 -20.86 16.51
N SER A 703 20.21 -19.75 15.83
CA SER A 703 21.00 -19.77 14.60
C SER A 703 22.45 -20.21 14.80
N THR A 704 23.01 -19.98 15.98
CA THR A 704 24.39 -20.35 16.32
C THR A 704 24.51 -21.61 17.18
N ASN A 705 23.38 -22.23 17.54
CA ASN A 705 23.32 -23.34 18.49
C ASN A 705 24.05 -23.03 19.82
N THR A 706 23.86 -21.81 20.34
CA THR A 706 24.47 -21.34 21.60
C THR A 706 23.42 -21.20 22.70
N LYS A 707 23.81 -21.45 23.96
CA LYS A 707 22.93 -21.24 25.13
C LYS A 707 22.77 -19.75 25.45
N HIS A 708 21.67 -19.41 26.11
CA HIS A 708 21.43 -18.10 26.74
C HIS A 708 21.06 -18.27 28.21
N ASN A 709 21.19 -17.20 29.00
CA ASN A 709 20.81 -17.16 30.41
C ASN A 709 19.52 -16.35 30.67
N LEU A 710 18.73 -16.06 29.64
CA LEU A 710 17.41 -15.43 29.80
C LEU A 710 16.51 -16.31 30.69
N SER A 711 15.99 -15.75 31.78
CA SER A 711 15.20 -16.51 32.77
C SER A 711 13.79 -16.84 32.26
N GLU A 712 13.21 -17.93 32.77
CA GLU A 712 11.80 -18.25 32.49
C GLU A 712 10.85 -17.15 32.97
N SER A 713 11.18 -16.47 34.08
CA SER A 713 10.39 -15.34 34.60
C SER A 713 10.32 -14.18 33.59
N LEU A 714 11.45 -13.82 32.98
CA LEU A 714 11.54 -12.78 31.96
C LEU A 714 10.72 -13.15 30.71
N LEU A 715 10.84 -14.40 30.25
CA LEU A 715 10.10 -14.87 29.08
C LEU A 715 8.60 -14.93 29.36
N ASN A 716 8.19 -15.45 30.53
CA ASN A 716 6.79 -15.47 30.95
C ASN A 716 6.19 -14.06 31.06
N PHE A 717 6.98 -13.08 31.52
CA PHE A 717 6.54 -11.68 31.53
C PHE A 717 6.17 -11.21 30.12
N PHE A 718 7.05 -11.40 29.14
CA PHE A 718 6.77 -11.01 27.77
C PHE A 718 5.63 -11.82 27.16
N ASP A 719 5.53 -13.11 27.44
CA ASP A 719 4.42 -13.94 26.95
C ASP A 719 3.04 -13.46 27.41
N LEU A 720 2.94 -13.02 28.66
CA LEU A 720 1.69 -12.48 29.19
C LEU A 720 1.37 -11.07 28.69
N ARG A 721 2.38 -10.30 28.25
CA ARG A 721 2.28 -8.85 27.99
C ARG A 721 2.51 -8.44 26.54
N ILE A 722 2.97 -9.32 25.66
CA ILE A 722 3.44 -8.93 24.31
C ILE A 722 2.33 -8.25 23.50
N THR A 723 1.11 -8.78 23.59
CA THR A 723 -0.09 -8.21 22.95
C THR A 723 -0.43 -6.83 23.52
N GLU A 724 -0.28 -6.64 24.84
CA GLU A 724 -0.48 -5.34 25.50
C GLU A 724 0.56 -4.32 25.02
N ILE A 725 1.84 -4.71 24.95
CA ILE A 725 2.93 -3.86 24.44
C ILE A 725 2.65 -3.42 23.00
N MET A 726 2.26 -4.36 22.13
CA MET A 726 1.94 -4.06 20.73
C MET A 726 0.71 -3.16 20.57
N ASN A 727 -0.28 -3.28 21.44
CA ASN A 727 -1.49 -2.46 21.39
C ASN A 727 -1.24 -1.03 21.89
N ASN A 728 -0.37 -0.88 22.90
CA ASN A 728 -0.15 0.40 23.58
C ASN A 728 1.00 1.23 23.01
N THR A 729 1.87 0.66 22.18
CA THR A 729 2.98 1.40 21.56
C THR A 729 2.55 2.23 20.34
N ASP A 730 3.20 3.38 20.14
CA ASP A 730 3.20 4.19 18.92
C ASP A 730 4.57 4.14 18.18
N ASP A 731 5.54 3.45 18.77
CA ASP A 731 6.90 3.27 18.28
C ASP A 731 6.98 2.02 17.38
N TYR A 732 7.28 2.21 16.09
CA TYR A 732 7.31 1.12 15.11
C TYR A 732 8.48 0.14 15.33
N LEU A 733 9.60 0.56 15.93
CA LEU A 733 10.71 -0.33 16.26
C LEU A 733 10.31 -1.25 17.41
N THR A 734 9.65 -0.69 18.42
CA THR A 734 9.06 -1.49 19.51
C THR A 734 8.07 -2.49 18.97
N TYR A 735 7.15 -2.07 18.09
CA TYR A 735 6.19 -2.96 17.45
C TYR A 735 6.88 -4.06 16.62
N ASN A 736 7.92 -3.72 15.84
CA ASN A 736 8.70 -4.68 15.05
C ASN A 736 9.31 -5.79 15.92
N PHE A 737 10.08 -5.43 16.95
CA PHE A 737 10.74 -6.41 17.80
C PHE A 737 9.78 -7.18 18.71
N ALA A 738 8.67 -6.56 19.12
CA ALA A 738 7.60 -7.27 19.80
C ALA A 738 6.96 -8.34 18.89
N LEU A 739 6.74 -8.00 17.62
CA LEU A 739 6.24 -8.95 16.62
C LEU A 739 7.25 -10.08 16.37
N GLN A 740 8.54 -9.79 16.26
CA GLN A 740 9.58 -10.82 16.15
C GLN A 740 9.56 -11.78 17.36
N TYR A 741 9.50 -11.24 18.58
CA TYR A 741 9.38 -12.05 19.79
C TYR A 741 8.13 -12.93 19.80
N SER A 742 6.99 -12.39 19.35
CA SER A 742 5.75 -13.17 19.25
C SER A 742 5.83 -14.34 18.27
N MET A 743 6.79 -14.30 17.33
CA MET A 743 7.05 -15.32 16.32
C MET A 743 8.25 -16.21 16.65
N ARG A 744 8.79 -16.15 17.88
CA ARG A 744 10.02 -16.85 18.27
C ARG A 744 9.98 -18.37 18.13
N GLU A 745 8.80 -18.99 18.17
CA GLU A 745 8.65 -20.44 17.95
C GLU A 745 9.03 -20.84 16.52
N SER A 746 8.92 -19.92 15.55
CA SER A 746 9.32 -20.12 14.15
C SER A 746 10.81 -19.86 13.89
N TYR A 747 11.63 -19.53 14.89
CA TYR A 747 13.07 -19.26 14.68
C TYR A 747 13.88 -20.47 14.20
N ASN A 748 13.36 -21.69 14.40
CA ASN A 748 13.98 -22.92 13.90
C ASN A 748 13.76 -23.14 12.40
N GLU A 749 12.89 -22.35 11.76
CA GLU A 749 12.78 -22.32 10.31
C GLU A 749 14.05 -21.65 9.76
N SER A 750 14.69 -22.21 8.73
CA SER A 750 16.01 -21.84 8.17
C SER A 750 16.13 -20.41 7.56
N ASN A 751 15.30 -19.49 8.00
CA ASN A 751 14.91 -18.24 7.35
C ASN A 751 15.08 -17.05 8.30
N THR A 752 16.23 -16.99 8.98
CA THR A 752 16.58 -15.89 9.88
C THR A 752 17.70 -15.05 9.27
N ILE A 753 17.52 -13.74 9.16
CA ILE A 753 18.60 -12.82 8.78
C ILE A 753 19.25 -12.28 10.05
N SER A 754 20.58 -12.16 10.02
CA SER A 754 21.36 -11.44 11.02
C SER A 754 20.84 -10.01 11.23
N PRO A 755 20.94 -9.45 12.44
CA PRO A 755 20.55 -8.06 12.69
C PRO A 755 21.30 -7.11 11.74
N ARG A 756 20.62 -6.04 11.30
CA ARG A 756 21.22 -5.00 10.46
C ARG A 756 21.15 -3.65 11.18
N LEU A 757 22.18 -2.82 11.00
CA LEU A 757 22.16 -1.45 11.55
C LEU A 757 21.01 -0.62 11.00
N ASP A 758 20.69 -0.84 9.72
CA ASP A 758 19.61 -0.13 9.06
C ASP A 758 18.26 -0.44 9.69
N ASP A 759 18.08 -1.56 10.40
CA ASP A 759 16.82 -1.92 11.07
C ASP A 759 16.51 -1.01 12.28
N ILE A 760 17.49 -0.21 12.73
CA ILE A 760 17.40 0.59 13.96
C ILE A 760 17.78 2.05 13.74
N PHE A 761 18.84 2.33 12.97
CA PHE A 761 19.49 3.65 12.97
C PHE A 761 19.17 4.52 11.74
N MET A 762 18.34 4.07 10.80
CA MET A 762 17.92 4.90 9.66
C MET A 762 16.50 5.47 9.85
N PRO A 763 16.30 6.81 9.81
CA PRO A 763 14.97 7.40 9.83
C PRO A 763 14.14 6.99 8.60
N LEU A 764 12.88 6.61 8.78
CA LEU A 764 11.87 6.55 7.71
C LEU A 764 11.74 7.92 7.04
N LYS A 765 11.66 7.98 5.70
CA LYS A 765 11.39 9.24 4.96
C LYS A 765 10.02 9.86 5.28
N VAL A 766 9.17 9.19 6.06
CA VAL A 766 7.78 9.57 6.40
C VAL A 766 7.63 9.94 7.88
N ILE A 767 8.74 10.22 8.58
CA ILE A 767 8.69 10.61 9.99
C ILE A 767 8.11 12.03 10.11
N PRO A 768 7.07 12.26 10.96
CA PRO A 768 6.62 13.60 11.29
C PRO A 768 7.77 14.46 11.82
N GLU A 769 7.80 15.73 11.45
CA GLU A 769 8.89 16.67 11.76
C GLU A 769 9.29 16.68 13.26
N TYR A 770 8.40 16.30 14.19
CA TYR A 770 8.69 16.14 15.61
C TYR A 770 9.62 14.95 15.98
N ILE A 771 9.45 13.75 15.40
CA ILE A 771 10.41 12.64 15.59
C ILE A 771 11.63 12.88 14.69
N GLU A 772 11.44 13.53 13.54
CA GLU A 772 12.57 14.06 12.80
C GLU A 772 13.33 15.09 13.65
N ASN A 773 12.68 15.82 14.57
CA ASN A 773 13.30 16.70 15.55
C ASN A 773 13.82 16.00 16.81
N GLN A 774 13.38 14.78 17.13
CA GLN A 774 14.08 13.92 18.11
C GLN A 774 15.34 13.26 17.47
N LEU A 775 15.27 12.89 16.20
CA LEU A 775 16.38 12.40 15.38
C LEU A 775 17.29 13.52 14.83
N ARG A 776 16.80 14.78 14.73
CA ARG A 776 17.57 16.01 14.48
C ARG A 776 17.97 16.68 15.79
N GLY A 777 17.35 16.31 16.92
CA GLY A 777 17.82 16.56 18.27
C GLY A 777 19.16 15.89 18.55
N LEU A 778 19.57 14.97 17.66
CA LEU A 778 20.92 14.44 17.48
C LEU A 778 21.87 15.48 16.84
N ASN A 779 21.83 16.74 17.30
CA ASN A 779 22.78 17.80 16.92
C ASN A 779 24.18 17.60 17.55
N GLY A 780 24.54 16.34 17.84
CA GLY A 780 25.83 15.88 18.34
C GLY A 780 26.43 14.78 17.46
N TYR A 781 27.47 14.11 17.97
CA TYR A 781 28.27 13.12 17.24
C TYR A 781 27.49 11.89 16.71
N ASP A 782 26.25 11.66 17.19
CA ASP A 782 25.25 10.76 16.59
C ASP A 782 25.00 11.03 15.08
N GLY A 783 24.96 12.32 14.71
CA GLY A 783 24.85 12.75 13.33
C GLY A 783 26.09 12.39 12.50
N LEU A 784 27.28 12.37 13.11
CA LEU A 784 28.53 11.96 12.44
C LEU A 784 28.57 10.45 12.22
N PHE A 785 28.10 9.63 13.16
CA PHE A 785 27.98 8.17 13.00
C PHE A 785 26.99 7.78 11.88
N ILE A 786 25.77 8.33 11.90
CA ILE A 786 24.76 8.06 10.87
C ILE A 786 25.18 8.66 9.52
N LYS A 787 25.78 9.86 9.49
CA LYS A 787 26.36 10.42 8.26
C LYS A 787 27.51 9.54 7.75
N TYR A 788 28.36 9.02 8.62
CA TYR A 788 29.48 8.17 8.26
C TYR A 788 29.07 6.77 7.77
N LEU A 789 28.10 6.12 8.40
CA LEU A 789 27.51 4.88 7.87
C LEU A 789 26.80 5.11 6.53
N LYS A 790 26.14 6.27 6.36
CA LYS A 790 25.68 6.71 5.04
C LYS A 790 26.87 6.85 4.08
N PHE A 791 27.96 7.53 4.46
CA PHE A 791 29.16 7.73 3.64
C PHE A 791 29.86 6.42 3.24
N GLN A 792 30.00 5.44 4.13
CA GLN A 792 30.69 4.17 3.84
C GLN A 792 29.92 3.29 2.86
N LYS A 793 28.59 3.28 2.91
CA LYS A 793 27.77 2.66 1.86
C LYS A 793 28.14 3.16 0.45
N TYR A 794 28.67 4.38 0.33
CA TYR A 794 29.17 4.93 -0.93
C TYR A 794 30.62 4.54 -1.26
N GLU A 795 31.51 4.30 -0.27
CA GLU A 795 32.93 3.98 -0.53
C GLU A 795 33.27 2.47 -0.62
N THR A 796 32.48 1.57 -0.03
CA THR A 796 32.89 0.16 0.22
C THR A 796 33.14 -0.70 -1.03
N LYS A 797 33.02 -0.20 -2.27
CA LYS A 797 33.35 -1.04 -3.44
C LYS A 797 33.98 -0.26 -4.61
N GLN A 798 35.01 0.54 -4.29
CA GLN A 798 35.97 1.03 -5.30
C GLN A 798 37.19 0.11 -5.48
N ILE A 799 37.09 -1.19 -5.16
CA ILE A 799 38.11 -2.22 -5.46
C ILE A 799 37.46 -3.39 -6.18
#